data_AF-A0A7C1VI37-F1
#
_entry.id   AF-A0A7C1VI37-F1
#
_cell.length_a   1.000
_cell.length_b   1.000
_cell.length_c   1.000
_cell.angle_alpha   90.00
_cell.angle_beta   90.00
_cell.angle_gamma   90.00
#
_symmetry.space_group_name_H-M   'P 1'
#
loop_
_entity.id
_entity.type
_entity.pdbx_description
1 polymer ?
#
loop_
_entity_poly.entity_id
_entity_poly.type
_entity_poly.pdbx_seq_one_letter_code
_entity_poly.pdbx_strand_id
1 'polypeptide(L)'
;MGIYKKVHLIMKAVNSKIGKFILKETMGSNLVITINDRTEKLEYKLTENALQVLEKRALLKDKEGNIVENPEQLWRRIAKYVAKAEKTNELREKWEELFFKALHTTEFQSGGALIFAGLGEHAVFSKCLVLPVKDSIDSIFDTLNMNIEMLKRGVGTGFNFSDIRSSYSKVSTTGEYASGPISFLELYNKAQDTVVGRGGRGLGSMAILNVDHPNIEKFIHLKNDLNAIHHYNISAGISDRFMSAVRNDKDWDLIDPHDKVTYKTIRAKELFKSISEHAWKSGDPGLFFLDTAEKGNTTPTLGKMDGTNPCGEQPLIPYETCNLGNIDISKMIRGNPYLEDEKLVDLALEEKLNLVNWKKLARVTKIGIRFLDNIIDVNNYPVREVGVVTRKTRNVGLGIMGLADFLVKLAISYDSKDAIQISEEVMEFIQKEAHKYSEKLGKEKGSFPAFKKSTWKTKGKRKYMRNTRTTTIAPTGTVSIIADCNPGIEPIFALGYTRKNSLGGADQVVVEHLFIEIAKKRGFYSDELENEIAKGKHLSEIKEKYSIPEDVVSIFKTTHEIDSKQHVRMQAAFQKHVDSAVSKTINLPNTASVRDIEEAYMLAYELGCKGITVFRDGSKDPALQVGLSKNNDDGKEEIQLVNVQSRNREDVVEGKTFKVRTEQGSLFVTINEDDKGIVEIFLNVGKSGSYTAGYTEAIGRLLSVALRSGISAKSVVDQLKGIRVSTPTINKGMIIYSVPDAIAKVLENYLTNGKDQVVMFDNQKENLGKVEDENKKDYTKENTAGDLLECPDCHGDLIYAEGCVLCKSCGYSKCG
;
A
#
# COMPACT_ATOMS: atom_id res chain seq x y z
N MET A 1 -67.46 7.04 -33.39
CA MET A 1 -67.30 8.11 -32.37
C MET A 1 -67.26 7.63 -30.90
N GLY A 2 -67.64 6.39 -30.56
CA GLY A 2 -67.63 5.90 -29.16
C GLY A 2 -66.31 5.34 -28.60
N ILE A 3 -65.35 4.96 -29.47
CA ILE A 3 -64.07 4.34 -29.04
C ILE A 3 -63.03 5.42 -28.66
N TYR A 4 -63.03 6.56 -29.35
CA TYR A 4 -62.11 7.68 -29.06
C TYR A 4 -62.37 8.33 -27.69
N LYS A 5 -63.63 8.44 -27.25
CA LYS A 5 -63.96 8.98 -25.91
C LYS A 5 -63.53 8.04 -24.77
N LYS A 6 -63.55 6.72 -24.96
CA LYS A 6 -63.10 5.75 -23.94
C LYS A 6 -61.58 5.71 -23.80
N VAL A 7 -60.82 5.81 -24.90
CA VAL A 7 -59.35 5.89 -24.86
C VAL A 7 -58.89 7.20 -24.21
N HIS A 8 -59.58 8.32 -24.48
CA HIS A 8 -59.22 9.62 -23.89
C HIS A 8 -59.49 9.69 -22.37
N LEU A 9 -60.54 9.03 -21.86
CA LEU A 9 -60.81 8.95 -20.42
C LEU A 9 -59.83 8.01 -19.69
N ILE A 10 -59.42 6.91 -20.32
CA ILE A 10 -58.42 5.99 -19.76
C ILE A 10 -57.04 6.67 -19.72
N MET A 11 -56.65 7.42 -20.76
CA MET A 11 -55.41 8.21 -20.72
C MET A 11 -55.44 9.34 -19.67
N LYS A 12 -56.60 9.96 -19.41
CA LYS A 12 -56.71 10.97 -18.34
C LYS A 12 -56.61 10.36 -16.94
N ALA A 13 -57.12 9.14 -16.73
CA ALA A 13 -57.01 8.42 -15.47
C ALA A 13 -55.60 7.82 -15.21
N VAL A 14 -54.87 7.50 -16.28
CA VAL A 14 -53.45 7.08 -16.18
C VAL A 14 -52.53 8.29 -15.97
N ASN A 15 -52.81 9.43 -16.62
CA ASN A 15 -52.04 10.67 -16.45
C ASN A 15 -52.30 11.42 -15.12
N SER A 16 -53.34 11.07 -14.35
CA SER A 16 -53.54 11.64 -13.00
C SER A 16 -52.87 10.83 -11.89
N LYS A 17 -52.30 9.64 -12.19
CA LYS A 17 -51.63 8.75 -11.23
C LYS A 17 -50.13 8.56 -11.46
N ILE A 18 -49.57 9.15 -12.50
CA ILE A 18 -48.13 9.13 -12.79
C ILE A 18 -47.68 10.59 -12.83
N GLY A 19 -47.00 11.05 -11.78
CA GLY A 19 -46.45 12.40 -11.72
C GLY A 19 -45.57 12.67 -12.94
N LYS A 20 -45.87 13.74 -13.67
CA LYS A 20 -45.12 14.17 -14.85
C LYS A 20 -43.69 14.55 -14.44
N PHE A 21 -42.70 13.79 -14.89
CA PHE A 21 -41.30 14.20 -14.90
C PHE A 21 -41.08 15.12 -16.11
N ILE A 22 -40.65 16.36 -15.89
CA ILE A 22 -40.24 17.29 -16.96
C ILE A 22 -38.77 17.62 -16.70
N LEU A 23 -37.89 17.14 -17.59
CA LEU A 23 -36.48 17.52 -17.64
C LEU A 23 -36.35 18.77 -18.51
N LYS A 24 -35.75 19.84 -17.99
CA LYS A 24 -35.25 20.96 -18.79
C LYS A 24 -33.74 21.05 -18.60
N GLU A 25 -33.00 20.94 -19.70
CA GLU A 25 -31.55 21.11 -19.75
C GLU A 25 -31.24 22.61 -19.89
N THR A 26 -30.32 23.13 -19.08
CA THR A 26 -29.65 24.41 -19.31
C THR A 26 -28.15 24.18 -19.18
N MET A 27 -27.38 24.60 -20.19
CA MET A 27 -25.92 24.56 -20.16
C MET A 27 -25.39 25.43 -19.00
N GLY A 28 -24.68 24.79 -18.07
CA GLY A 28 -24.20 25.36 -16.81
C GLY A 28 -24.44 24.39 -15.66
N SER A 29 -23.66 24.47 -14.59
CA SER A 29 -23.56 23.54 -13.44
C SER A 29 -24.85 23.35 -12.59
N ASN A 30 -26.03 23.65 -13.12
CA ASN A 30 -27.27 23.74 -12.36
C ASN A 30 -28.36 22.87 -13.00
N LEU A 31 -28.55 21.67 -12.45
CA LEU A 31 -29.73 20.85 -12.74
C LEU A 31 -30.84 21.19 -11.72
N VAL A 32 -32.01 21.56 -12.23
CA VAL A 32 -33.20 21.81 -11.42
C VAL A 32 -34.19 20.67 -11.63
N ILE A 33 -34.47 19.89 -10.57
CA ILE A 33 -35.48 18.82 -10.61
C ILE A 33 -36.66 19.22 -9.73
N THR A 34 -37.85 19.30 -10.32
CA THR A 34 -39.10 19.52 -9.59
C THR A 34 -39.75 18.19 -9.25
N ILE A 35 -39.92 17.90 -7.95
CA ILE A 35 -40.71 16.76 -7.47
C ILE A 35 -41.79 17.31 -6.54
N ASN A 36 -43.07 17.12 -6.89
CA ASN A 36 -44.23 17.55 -6.07
C ASN A 36 -44.15 19.03 -5.64
N ASP A 37 -43.98 19.94 -6.60
CA ASP A 37 -43.89 21.40 -6.38
C ASP A 37 -42.76 21.86 -5.43
N ARG A 38 -41.77 21.00 -5.15
CA ARG A 38 -40.52 21.37 -4.50
C ARG A 38 -39.38 21.32 -5.51
N THR A 39 -38.76 22.48 -5.71
CA THR A 39 -37.56 22.68 -6.50
C THR A 39 -36.35 22.45 -5.59
N GLU A 40 -35.71 21.29 -5.66
CA GLU A 40 -34.42 21.07 -4.99
C GLU A 40 -33.30 21.37 -6.00
N LYS A 41 -32.59 22.48 -5.81
CA LYS A 41 -31.30 22.72 -6.45
C LYS A 41 -30.29 21.74 -5.85
N LEU A 42 -29.78 20.81 -6.65
CA LEU A 42 -28.62 20.00 -6.27
C LEU A 42 -27.34 20.77 -6.63
N GLU A 43 -27.11 21.91 -5.97
CA GLU A 43 -25.83 22.61 -6.04
C GLU A 43 -24.83 21.83 -5.15
N TYR A 44 -24.07 20.91 -5.74
CA TYR A 44 -22.92 20.29 -5.08
C TYR A 44 -21.66 20.72 -5.82
N LYS A 45 -20.82 21.51 -5.15
CA LYS A 45 -19.55 21.99 -5.69
C LYS A 45 -18.43 21.13 -5.12
N LEU A 46 -17.69 20.45 -5.99
CA LEU A 46 -16.47 19.74 -5.60
C LEU A 46 -15.39 20.74 -5.15
N THR A 47 -14.57 20.34 -4.19
CA THR A 47 -13.36 21.07 -3.83
C THR A 47 -12.33 21.03 -4.94
N GLU A 48 -11.41 22.00 -4.95
CA GLU A 48 -10.31 22.03 -5.94
C GLU A 48 -9.44 20.76 -5.84
N ASN A 49 -9.16 20.29 -4.63
CA ASN A 49 -8.42 19.05 -4.41
C ASN A 49 -9.15 17.83 -4.99
N ALA A 50 -10.48 17.73 -4.80
CA ALA A 50 -11.28 16.68 -5.41
C ALA A 50 -11.19 16.71 -6.94
N LEU A 51 -11.29 17.91 -7.55
CA LEU A 51 -11.15 18.08 -9.00
C LEU A 51 -9.77 17.63 -9.50
N GLN A 52 -8.68 18.08 -8.88
CA GLN A 52 -7.32 17.67 -9.23
C GLN A 52 -7.13 16.15 -9.16
N VAL A 53 -7.72 15.50 -8.14
CA VAL A 53 -7.69 14.03 -8.00
C VAL A 53 -8.46 13.35 -9.15
N LEU A 54 -9.63 13.87 -9.52
CA LEU A 54 -10.42 13.35 -10.64
C LEU A 54 -9.70 13.51 -11.98
N GLU A 55 -9.14 14.69 -12.25
CA GLU A 55 -8.36 14.99 -13.46
C GLU A 55 -7.13 14.08 -13.62
N LYS A 56 -6.48 13.78 -12.51
CA LYS A 56 -5.31 12.89 -12.51
C LYS A 56 -5.69 11.42 -12.69
N ARG A 57 -6.83 10.97 -12.16
CA ARG A 57 -7.10 9.53 -11.96
C ARG A 57 -8.32 8.97 -12.69
N ALA A 58 -9.39 9.75 -12.86
CA ALA A 58 -10.72 9.22 -13.19
C ALA A 58 -11.30 9.78 -14.50
N LEU A 59 -11.09 11.07 -14.79
CA LEU A 59 -11.61 11.70 -15.99
C LEU A 59 -10.95 11.13 -17.25
N LEU A 60 -11.74 10.96 -18.30
CA LEU A 60 -11.24 10.51 -19.59
C LEU A 60 -10.34 11.58 -20.22
N LYS A 61 -9.32 11.08 -20.92
CA LYS A 61 -8.38 11.89 -21.70
C LYS A 61 -8.37 11.40 -23.15
N ASP A 62 -8.18 12.32 -24.09
CA ASP A 62 -7.92 11.99 -25.49
C ASP A 62 -6.51 11.41 -25.67
N LYS A 63 -6.10 11.19 -26.93
CA LYS A 63 -4.78 10.61 -27.25
C LYS A 63 -3.65 11.59 -26.96
N GLU A 64 -3.96 12.87 -26.97
CA GLU A 64 -3.08 14.01 -26.73
C GLU A 64 -2.94 14.31 -25.22
N GLY A 65 -3.76 13.68 -24.38
CA GLY A 65 -3.73 13.80 -22.92
C GLY A 65 -4.64 14.89 -22.35
N ASN A 66 -5.46 15.55 -23.18
CA ASN A 66 -6.41 16.56 -22.74
C ASN A 66 -7.62 15.90 -22.10
N ILE A 67 -8.15 16.53 -21.05
CA ILE A 67 -9.37 16.06 -20.37
C ILE A 67 -10.58 16.33 -21.28
N VAL A 68 -11.36 15.28 -21.56
CA VAL A 68 -12.54 15.32 -22.46
C VAL A 68 -13.85 15.03 -21.73
N GLU A 69 -13.80 14.94 -20.42
CA GLU A 69 -14.93 14.58 -19.58
C GLU A 69 -14.95 15.44 -18.32
N ASN A 70 -16.13 15.92 -17.93
CA ASN A 70 -16.32 16.60 -16.65
C ASN A 70 -16.83 15.63 -15.56
N PRO A 71 -16.81 16.03 -14.27
CA PRO A 71 -17.26 15.14 -13.19
C PRO A 71 -18.68 14.58 -13.37
N GLU A 72 -19.65 15.40 -13.81
CA GLU A 72 -21.02 14.96 -14.05
C GLU A 72 -21.08 13.82 -15.08
N GLN A 73 -20.38 14.01 -16.21
CA GLN A 73 -20.26 13.01 -17.26
C GLN A 73 -19.57 11.74 -16.75
N LEU A 74 -18.55 11.86 -15.90
CA LEU A 74 -17.90 10.72 -15.23
C LEU A 74 -18.90 9.89 -14.42
N TRP A 75 -19.69 10.51 -13.53
CA TRP A 75 -20.66 9.76 -12.72
C TRP A 75 -21.78 9.18 -13.58
N ARG A 76 -22.22 9.88 -14.63
CA ARG A 76 -23.21 9.35 -15.58
C ARG A 76 -22.65 8.16 -16.34
N ARG A 77 -21.39 8.20 -16.80
CA ARG A 77 -20.69 7.08 -17.44
C ARG A 77 -20.64 5.87 -16.50
N ILE A 78 -20.26 6.08 -15.23
CA ILE A 78 -20.20 5.01 -14.23
C ILE A 78 -21.58 4.38 -14.03
N ALA A 79 -22.59 5.20 -13.76
CA ALA A 79 -23.95 4.76 -13.51
C ALA A 79 -24.54 3.97 -14.69
N LYS A 80 -24.40 4.50 -15.91
CA LYS A 80 -24.83 3.85 -17.14
C LYS A 80 -24.11 2.52 -17.37
N TYR A 81 -22.80 2.47 -17.12
CA TYR A 81 -22.02 1.26 -17.31
C TYR A 81 -22.45 0.14 -16.33
N VAL A 82 -22.61 0.46 -15.05
CA VAL A 82 -23.02 -0.52 -14.02
C VAL A 82 -24.48 -0.95 -14.20
N ALA A 83 -25.35 -0.05 -14.68
CA ALA A 83 -26.75 -0.37 -14.96
C ALA A 83 -26.92 -1.41 -16.08
N LYS A 84 -25.92 -1.62 -16.96
CA LYS A 84 -25.98 -2.67 -18.02
C LYS A 84 -26.23 -4.08 -17.49
N ALA A 85 -25.88 -4.35 -16.23
CA ALA A 85 -26.17 -5.62 -15.55
C ALA A 85 -27.69 -5.89 -15.40
N GLU A 86 -28.54 -4.87 -15.48
CA GLU A 86 -29.99 -5.01 -15.37
C GLU A 86 -30.60 -5.61 -16.65
N LYS A 87 -31.61 -6.46 -16.47
CA LYS A 87 -32.19 -7.28 -17.55
C LYS A 87 -33.02 -6.47 -18.56
N THR A 88 -33.85 -5.54 -18.09
CA THR A 88 -34.79 -4.77 -18.91
C THR A 88 -34.35 -3.31 -19.03
N ASN A 89 -34.73 -2.64 -20.12
CA ASN A 89 -34.40 -1.22 -20.31
C ASN A 89 -35.00 -0.33 -19.21
N GLU A 90 -36.23 -0.62 -18.77
CA GLU A 90 -36.88 0.07 -17.65
C GLU A 90 -36.07 -0.03 -16.35
N LEU A 91 -35.51 -1.20 -16.05
CA LEU A 91 -34.63 -1.38 -14.89
C LEU A 91 -33.30 -0.68 -15.07
N ARG A 92 -32.74 -0.71 -16.29
CA ARG A 92 -31.49 0.00 -16.62
C ARG A 92 -31.63 1.50 -16.38
N GLU A 93 -32.66 2.12 -16.94
CA GLU A 93 -32.94 3.55 -16.78
C GLU A 93 -33.17 3.92 -15.32
N LYS A 94 -34.00 3.14 -14.61
CA LYS A 94 -34.28 3.36 -13.19
C LYS A 94 -33.02 3.31 -12.33
N TRP A 95 -32.20 2.27 -12.51
CA TRP A 95 -31.01 2.07 -11.68
C TRP A 95 -29.87 2.98 -12.10
N GLU A 96 -29.72 3.30 -13.38
CA GLU A 96 -28.80 4.34 -13.85
C GLU A 96 -29.06 5.66 -13.12
N GLU A 97 -30.31 6.12 -13.05
CA GLU A 97 -30.63 7.39 -12.39
C GLU A 97 -30.38 7.33 -10.87
N LEU A 98 -30.75 6.22 -10.22
CA LEU A 98 -30.48 6.05 -8.78
C LEU A 98 -28.99 5.97 -8.46
N PHE A 99 -28.19 5.30 -9.31
CA PHE A 99 -26.74 5.23 -9.16
C PHE A 99 -26.09 6.59 -9.41
N PHE A 100 -26.48 7.27 -10.48
CA PHE A 100 -26.00 8.61 -10.81
C PHE A 100 -26.24 9.56 -9.64
N LYS A 101 -27.48 9.62 -9.12
CA LYS A 101 -27.82 10.50 -8.00
C LYS A 101 -26.97 10.21 -6.77
N ALA A 102 -26.81 8.95 -6.38
CA ALA A 102 -26.03 8.59 -5.19
C ALA A 102 -24.53 8.91 -5.32
N LEU A 103 -23.97 8.75 -6.52
CA LEU A 103 -22.58 9.10 -6.83
C LEU A 103 -22.38 10.61 -6.90
N HIS A 104 -23.27 11.32 -7.60
CA HIS A 104 -23.19 12.77 -7.81
C HIS A 104 -23.36 13.57 -6.52
N THR A 105 -24.25 13.14 -5.62
CA THR A 105 -24.40 13.76 -4.28
C THR A 105 -23.36 13.28 -3.27
N THR A 106 -22.50 12.36 -3.70
CA THR A 106 -21.46 11.66 -2.93
C THR A 106 -21.97 10.95 -1.67
N GLU A 107 -23.27 10.64 -1.61
CA GLU A 107 -23.87 9.75 -0.59
C GLU A 107 -23.25 8.35 -0.64
N PHE A 108 -22.77 7.93 -1.81
CA PHE A 108 -22.09 6.67 -2.04
C PHE A 108 -20.96 6.85 -3.05
N GLN A 109 -19.82 6.20 -2.82
CA GLN A 109 -18.71 6.15 -3.77
C GLN A 109 -18.13 4.74 -3.89
N SER A 110 -17.64 4.38 -5.07
CA SER A 110 -16.90 3.13 -5.30
C SER A 110 -15.61 3.41 -6.05
N GLY A 111 -14.47 3.21 -5.39
CA GLY A 111 -13.16 3.53 -5.97
C GLY A 111 -12.83 2.70 -7.21
N GLY A 112 -13.28 1.44 -7.27
CA GLY A 112 -13.11 0.61 -8.45
C GLY A 112 -13.90 1.12 -9.64
N ALA A 113 -15.19 1.45 -9.45
CA ALA A 113 -16.03 2.00 -10.50
C ALA A 113 -15.55 3.37 -10.97
N LEU A 114 -15.16 4.23 -10.02
CA LEU A 114 -14.64 5.57 -10.27
C LEU A 114 -13.48 5.57 -11.28
N ILE A 115 -12.53 4.64 -11.10
CA ILE A 115 -11.32 4.63 -11.92
C ILE A 115 -11.51 3.86 -13.23
N PHE A 116 -12.33 2.79 -13.23
CA PHE A 116 -12.30 1.78 -14.30
C PHE A 116 -13.57 1.68 -15.16
N ALA A 117 -14.69 2.32 -14.80
CA ALA A 117 -15.96 2.12 -15.52
C ALA A 117 -15.91 2.56 -16.98
N GLY A 118 -16.41 1.75 -17.91
CA GLY A 118 -16.50 2.17 -19.31
C GLY A 118 -15.18 2.23 -20.08
N LEU A 119 -14.08 1.69 -19.53
CA LEU A 119 -12.75 1.70 -20.16
C LEU A 119 -12.43 0.45 -21.00
N GLY A 120 -13.47 -0.23 -21.50
CA GLY A 120 -13.32 -1.42 -22.35
C GLY A 120 -12.68 -2.62 -21.61
N GLU A 121 -11.76 -3.30 -22.29
CA GLU A 121 -11.12 -4.53 -21.78
C GLU A 121 -10.25 -4.32 -20.53
N HIS A 122 -9.90 -3.07 -20.22
CA HIS A 122 -9.14 -2.75 -19.01
C HIS A 122 -10.03 -2.52 -17.77
N ALA A 123 -11.35 -2.62 -17.91
CA ALA A 123 -12.30 -2.35 -16.82
C ALA A 123 -12.32 -3.48 -15.77
N VAL A 124 -11.38 -3.44 -14.82
CA VAL A 124 -11.37 -4.30 -13.63
C VAL A 124 -11.75 -3.50 -12.38
N PHE A 125 -12.96 -3.76 -11.89
CA PHE A 125 -13.55 -3.03 -10.76
C PHE A 125 -13.15 -3.59 -9.40
N SER A 126 -12.89 -4.90 -9.34
CA SER A 126 -12.43 -5.54 -8.11
C SER A 126 -11.11 -4.90 -7.67
N LYS A 127 -10.99 -4.65 -6.37
CA LYS A 127 -9.79 -4.00 -5.79
C LYS A 127 -9.02 -4.92 -4.86
N CYS A 128 -9.65 -6.02 -4.45
CA CYS A 128 -9.12 -6.95 -3.45
C CYS A 128 -9.22 -8.36 -4.01
N LEU A 129 -8.15 -9.13 -3.89
CA LEU A 129 -8.03 -10.53 -4.30
C LEU A 129 -7.08 -11.26 -3.35
N VAL A 130 -7.37 -12.51 -3.03
CA VAL A 130 -6.41 -13.44 -2.41
C VAL A 130 -6.08 -14.55 -3.40
N LEU A 131 -4.78 -14.83 -3.59
CA LEU A 131 -4.28 -15.90 -4.45
C LEU A 131 -3.59 -16.97 -3.58
N PRO A 132 -3.81 -18.26 -3.85
CA PRO A 132 -3.16 -19.34 -3.11
C PRO A 132 -1.72 -19.53 -3.58
N VAL A 133 -0.79 -19.81 -2.67
CA VAL A 133 0.59 -20.19 -3.01
C VAL A 133 0.88 -21.56 -2.41
N LYS A 134 0.94 -22.61 -3.23
CA LYS A 134 1.19 -23.99 -2.77
C LYS A 134 2.68 -24.33 -2.84
N ASP A 135 3.06 -25.39 -2.13
CA ASP A 135 4.43 -25.93 -2.08
C ASP A 135 4.87 -26.65 -3.37
N SER A 136 4.85 -25.94 -4.50
CA SER A 136 5.45 -26.38 -5.75
C SER A 136 5.91 -25.20 -6.60
N ILE A 137 6.99 -25.38 -7.37
CA ILE A 137 7.51 -24.34 -8.27
C ILE A 137 6.43 -23.89 -9.24
N ASP A 138 5.70 -24.82 -9.87
CA ASP A 138 4.61 -24.48 -10.80
C ASP A 138 3.56 -23.59 -10.13
N SER A 139 3.09 -23.94 -8.93
CA SER A 139 2.09 -23.14 -8.23
C SER A 139 2.61 -21.75 -7.87
N ILE A 140 3.87 -21.64 -7.47
CA ILE A 140 4.51 -20.39 -7.07
C ILE A 140 4.61 -19.45 -8.28
N PHE A 141 5.10 -19.94 -9.42
CA PHE A 141 5.28 -19.12 -10.61
C PHE A 141 3.96 -18.83 -11.34
N ASP A 142 3.00 -19.76 -11.37
CA ASP A 142 1.66 -19.50 -11.89
C ASP A 142 0.95 -18.39 -11.10
N THR A 143 1.09 -18.44 -9.77
CA THR A 143 0.52 -17.42 -8.88
C THR A 143 1.19 -16.07 -9.06
N LEU A 144 2.50 -16.03 -9.28
CA LEU A 144 3.22 -14.80 -9.62
C LEU A 144 2.69 -14.19 -10.92
N ASN A 145 2.51 -15.02 -11.95
CA ASN A 145 2.00 -14.56 -13.23
C ASN A 145 0.58 -13.98 -13.08
N MET A 146 -0.31 -14.68 -12.37
CA MET A 146 -1.64 -14.17 -12.02
C MET A 146 -1.59 -12.86 -11.24
N ASN A 147 -0.68 -12.76 -10.27
CA ASN A 147 -0.48 -11.56 -9.46
C ASN A 147 -0.15 -10.35 -10.35
N ILE A 148 0.84 -10.48 -11.23
CA ILE A 148 1.28 -9.40 -12.13
C ILE A 148 0.15 -8.97 -13.07
N GLU A 149 -0.61 -9.91 -13.63
CA GLU A 149 -1.76 -9.59 -14.49
C GLU A 149 -2.85 -8.81 -13.74
N MET A 150 -3.10 -9.14 -12.48
CA MET A 150 -4.09 -8.46 -11.65
C MET A 150 -3.59 -7.08 -11.19
N LEU A 151 -2.32 -6.98 -10.78
CA LEU A 151 -1.67 -5.73 -10.39
C LEU A 151 -1.67 -4.71 -11.52
N LYS A 152 -1.32 -5.10 -12.76
CA LYS A 152 -1.36 -4.23 -13.94
C LYS A 152 -2.72 -3.53 -14.15
N ARG A 153 -3.81 -4.12 -13.64
CA ARG A 153 -5.18 -3.60 -13.72
C ARG A 153 -5.66 -2.94 -12.42
N GLY A 154 -4.73 -2.68 -11.50
CA GLY A 154 -4.98 -1.95 -10.26
C GLY A 154 -5.74 -2.76 -9.21
N VAL A 155 -5.55 -4.09 -9.16
CA VAL A 155 -6.11 -4.96 -8.13
C VAL A 155 -5.02 -5.27 -7.12
N GLY A 156 -5.28 -4.99 -5.84
CA GLY A 156 -4.39 -5.36 -4.75
C GLY A 156 -4.56 -6.84 -4.38
N THR A 157 -3.45 -7.52 -4.16
CA THR A 157 -3.41 -8.98 -3.97
C THR A 157 -2.92 -9.35 -2.58
N GLY A 158 -3.32 -10.52 -2.12
CA GLY A 158 -2.95 -11.07 -0.82
C GLY A 158 -2.58 -12.54 -0.92
N PHE A 159 -1.65 -12.95 -0.06
CA PHE A 159 -1.08 -14.28 -0.06
C PHE A 159 -0.86 -14.77 1.37
N ASN A 160 -1.06 -16.06 1.61
CA ASN A 160 -0.51 -16.74 2.77
C ASN A 160 0.56 -17.71 2.27
N PHE A 161 1.82 -17.49 2.69
CA PHE A 161 2.98 -18.27 2.26
C PHE A 161 3.24 -19.49 3.15
N SER A 162 2.37 -19.77 4.12
CA SER A 162 2.58 -20.83 5.13
C SER A 162 2.46 -22.24 4.61
N ASP A 163 1.95 -22.44 3.40
CA ASP A 163 1.92 -23.76 2.76
C ASP A 163 3.29 -24.14 2.19
N ILE A 164 4.16 -23.18 1.87
CA ILE A 164 5.51 -23.44 1.32
C ILE A 164 6.40 -24.01 2.42
N ARG A 165 7.13 -25.09 2.10
CA ARG A 165 8.11 -25.69 3.03
C ARG A 165 9.16 -24.69 3.50
N SER A 166 9.69 -24.89 4.70
CA SER A 166 10.71 -24.00 5.24
C SER A 166 12.05 -24.15 4.51
N SER A 167 12.92 -23.16 4.69
CA SER A 167 14.30 -23.20 4.21
C SER A 167 15.16 -24.30 4.83
N TYR A 168 14.61 -25.08 5.77
CA TYR A 168 15.29 -26.16 6.46
C TYR A 168 14.87 -27.55 5.92
N SER A 169 13.79 -27.61 5.15
CA SER A 169 13.33 -28.84 4.49
C SER A 169 14.20 -29.15 3.28
N LYS A 170 14.48 -30.45 3.05
CA LYS A 170 15.12 -30.91 1.82
C LYS A 170 14.13 -31.01 0.66
N VAL A 171 14.64 -30.83 -0.56
CA VAL A 171 13.92 -31.06 -1.82
C VAL A 171 14.31 -32.43 -2.35
N SER A 172 13.34 -33.33 -2.52
CA SER A 172 13.60 -34.74 -2.83
C SER A 172 14.30 -34.98 -4.16
N THR A 173 14.11 -34.09 -5.14
CA THR A 173 14.68 -34.23 -6.49
C THR A 173 16.13 -33.79 -6.57
N THR A 174 16.55 -32.81 -5.77
CA THR A 174 17.92 -32.25 -5.79
C THR A 174 18.76 -32.71 -4.60
N GLY A 175 18.14 -33.14 -3.50
CA GLY A 175 18.82 -33.44 -2.23
C GLY A 175 19.21 -32.20 -1.42
N GLU A 176 19.07 -31.01 -2.01
CA GLU A 176 19.42 -29.70 -1.43
C GLU A 176 18.32 -29.15 -0.53
N TYR A 177 18.66 -28.12 0.26
CA TYR A 177 17.70 -27.39 1.07
C TYR A 177 16.82 -26.46 0.22
N ALA A 178 15.54 -26.34 0.59
CA ALA A 178 14.62 -25.43 -0.07
C ALA A 178 14.96 -23.96 0.20
N SER A 179 14.55 -23.06 -0.69
CA SER A 179 14.73 -21.62 -0.50
C SER A 179 13.85 -21.05 0.63
N GLY A 180 12.72 -21.69 0.92
CA GLY A 180 11.74 -21.22 1.90
C GLY A 180 10.84 -20.07 1.40
N PRO A 181 9.78 -19.73 2.15
CA PRO A 181 8.78 -18.73 1.73
C PRO A 181 9.34 -17.31 1.57
N ILE A 182 10.39 -16.95 2.33
CA ILE A 182 10.95 -15.59 2.34
C ILE A 182 11.60 -15.25 1.00
N SER A 183 12.38 -16.18 0.44
CA SER A 183 13.03 -15.97 -0.86
C SER A 183 12.02 -15.78 -1.99
N PHE A 184 10.90 -16.51 -1.96
CA PHE A 184 9.83 -16.33 -2.94
C PHE A 184 9.07 -15.02 -2.73
N LEU A 185 8.91 -14.55 -1.50
CA LEU A 185 8.34 -13.23 -1.21
C LEU A 185 9.23 -12.10 -1.76
N GLU A 186 10.55 -12.19 -1.61
CA GLU A 186 11.50 -11.25 -2.19
C GLU A 186 11.42 -11.24 -3.73
N LEU A 187 11.29 -12.42 -4.35
CA LEU A 187 11.05 -12.56 -5.78
C LEU A 187 9.74 -11.87 -6.21
N TYR A 188 8.65 -12.10 -5.48
CA TYR A 188 7.36 -11.45 -5.75
C TYR A 188 7.44 -9.93 -5.62
N ASN A 189 8.16 -9.44 -4.61
CA ASN A 189 8.42 -8.01 -4.44
C ASN A 189 9.20 -7.45 -5.63
N LYS A 190 10.28 -8.13 -6.05
CA LYS A 190 11.09 -7.69 -7.19
C LYS A 190 10.32 -7.69 -8.51
N ALA A 191 9.47 -8.69 -8.73
CA ALA A 191 8.61 -8.72 -9.91
C ALA A 191 7.64 -7.53 -9.95
N GLN A 192 7.14 -7.09 -8.79
CA GLN A 192 6.21 -5.98 -8.67
C GLN A 192 6.85 -4.62 -9.01
N ASP A 193 8.18 -4.46 -8.93
CA ASP A 193 8.90 -3.27 -9.41
C ASP A 193 8.62 -2.95 -10.88
N THR A 194 8.27 -3.97 -11.68
CA THR A 194 8.02 -3.84 -13.11
C THR A 194 6.61 -3.34 -13.44
N VAL A 195 5.73 -3.19 -12.44
CA VAL A 195 4.31 -2.88 -12.63
C VAL A 195 3.95 -1.56 -11.97
N VAL A 196 3.38 -0.64 -12.75
CA VAL A 196 2.87 0.64 -12.25
C VAL A 196 1.35 0.70 -12.47
N GLY A 197 0.60 1.07 -11.43
CA GLY A 197 -0.84 1.25 -11.52
C GLY A 197 -1.23 2.51 -12.32
N ARG A 198 -2.45 2.52 -12.87
CA ARG A 198 -3.01 3.69 -13.58
C ARG A 198 -2.86 4.97 -12.76
N GLY A 199 -2.37 6.03 -13.39
CA GLY A 199 -2.12 7.33 -12.75
C GLY A 199 -0.85 7.39 -11.90
N GLY A 200 0.09 6.46 -12.10
CA GLY A 200 1.37 6.40 -11.38
C GLY A 200 1.24 5.87 -9.95
N ARG A 201 0.20 5.08 -9.67
CA ARG A 201 -0.09 4.59 -8.32
C ARG A 201 0.74 3.33 -8.03
N GLY A 202 1.49 3.35 -6.92
CA GLY A 202 2.05 2.14 -6.33
C GLY A 202 0.94 1.15 -5.95
N LEU A 203 1.16 -0.13 -6.24
CA LEU A 203 0.21 -1.18 -5.93
C LEU A 203 0.73 -1.90 -4.68
N GLY A 204 -0.16 -2.14 -3.72
CA GLY A 204 0.19 -2.85 -2.50
C GLY A 204 -0.22 -4.31 -2.58
N SER A 205 0.54 -5.16 -1.91
CA SER A 205 0.28 -6.58 -1.73
C SER A 205 0.31 -6.94 -0.23
N MET A 206 -0.34 -8.03 0.19
CA MET A 206 -0.27 -8.57 1.55
C MET A 206 0.44 -9.92 1.55
N ALA A 207 1.40 -10.11 2.45
CA ALA A 207 1.99 -11.41 2.75
C ALA A 207 1.70 -11.81 4.20
N ILE A 208 1.23 -13.05 4.38
CA ILE A 208 1.00 -13.65 5.69
C ILE A 208 1.91 -14.87 5.84
N LEU A 209 2.48 -15.03 7.03
CA LEU A 209 3.11 -16.26 7.47
C LEU A 209 2.62 -16.62 8.88
N ASN A 210 2.18 -17.87 9.06
CA ASN A 210 1.63 -18.36 10.32
C ASN A 210 2.74 -18.54 11.36
N VAL A 211 2.40 -18.29 12.63
CA VAL A 211 3.38 -18.27 13.72
C VAL A 211 3.97 -19.63 14.10
N ASP A 212 3.43 -20.73 13.58
CA ASP A 212 4.00 -22.07 13.70
C ASP A 212 4.98 -22.41 12.57
N HIS A 213 5.18 -21.54 11.58
CA HIS A 213 6.10 -21.82 10.49
C HIS A 213 7.58 -21.65 10.92
N PRO A 214 8.52 -22.56 10.58
CA PRO A 214 9.93 -22.47 10.98
C PRO A 214 10.67 -21.20 10.56
N ASN A 215 10.25 -20.56 9.48
CA ASN A 215 10.82 -19.29 9.04
C ASN A 215 10.12 -18.03 9.61
N ILE A 216 9.23 -18.15 10.61
CA ILE A 216 8.53 -17.00 11.20
C ILE A 216 9.47 -15.93 11.74
N GLU A 217 10.55 -16.32 12.43
CA GLU A 217 11.53 -15.37 12.98
C GLU A 217 12.20 -14.54 11.86
N LYS A 218 12.53 -15.17 10.72
CA LYS A 218 13.06 -14.44 9.55
C LYS A 218 12.01 -13.51 8.94
N PHE A 219 10.75 -13.95 8.87
CA PHE A 219 9.65 -13.17 8.31
C PHE A 219 9.39 -11.88 9.07
N ILE A 220 9.31 -11.94 10.41
CA ILE A 220 9.04 -10.77 11.24
C ILE A 220 10.20 -9.77 11.24
N HIS A 221 11.42 -10.22 10.94
CA HIS A 221 12.60 -9.37 10.81
C HIS A 221 12.75 -8.70 9.43
N LEU A 222 11.96 -9.09 8.41
CA LEU A 222 12.16 -8.62 7.03
C LEU A 222 12.18 -7.10 6.91
N LYS A 223 11.27 -6.42 7.61
CA LYS A 223 11.14 -4.96 7.57
C LYS A 223 11.96 -4.20 8.61
N ASN A 224 12.96 -4.86 9.21
CA ASN A 224 14.04 -4.14 9.87
C ASN A 224 14.85 -3.33 8.84
N ASP A 225 14.97 -3.84 7.62
CA ASP A 225 15.35 -3.06 6.46
C ASP A 225 14.07 -2.68 5.69
N LEU A 226 13.71 -1.40 5.75
CA LEU A 226 12.51 -0.89 5.07
C LEU A 226 12.57 -1.03 3.53
N ASN A 227 13.75 -1.28 2.97
CA ASN A 227 13.95 -1.45 1.53
C ASN A 227 13.85 -2.90 1.06
N ALA A 228 13.90 -3.89 1.98
CA ALA A 228 13.90 -5.30 1.62
C ALA A 228 12.63 -5.70 0.85
N ILE A 229 11.46 -5.27 1.32
CA ILE A 229 10.15 -5.51 0.69
C ILE A 229 9.22 -4.30 0.82
N HIS A 230 9.25 -3.42 -0.18
CA HIS A 230 8.53 -2.14 -0.15
C HIS A 230 7.12 -2.22 -0.75
N HIS A 231 6.78 -3.26 -1.52
CA HIS A 231 5.43 -3.43 -2.09
C HIS A 231 4.46 -4.23 -1.22
N TYR A 232 4.98 -4.93 -0.20
CA TYR A 232 4.21 -5.85 0.63
C TYR A 232 4.00 -5.30 2.03
N ASN A 233 2.75 -5.26 2.50
CA ASN A 233 2.45 -5.30 3.93
C ASN A 233 2.65 -6.73 4.43
N ILE A 234 3.14 -6.89 5.65
CA ILE A 234 3.31 -8.22 6.25
C ILE A 234 2.44 -8.37 7.50
N SER A 235 1.88 -9.55 7.70
CA SER A 235 1.15 -9.89 8.92
C SER A 235 1.49 -11.30 9.41
N ALA A 236 1.62 -11.45 10.73
CA ALA A 236 1.74 -12.76 11.34
C ALA A 236 0.35 -13.41 11.41
N GLY A 237 0.25 -14.66 10.93
CA GLY A 237 -0.97 -15.46 11.04
C GLY A 237 -1.08 -16.06 12.44
N ILE A 238 -2.07 -15.60 13.21
CA ILE A 238 -2.26 -15.91 14.62
C ILE A 238 -3.43 -16.86 14.81
N SER A 239 -3.20 -17.97 15.52
CA SER A 239 -4.26 -18.90 15.93
C SER A 239 -4.70 -18.69 17.37
N ASP A 240 -5.93 -19.12 17.70
CA ASP A 240 -6.45 -19.20 19.06
C ASP A 240 -5.53 -20.05 19.96
N ARG A 241 -4.93 -21.11 19.39
CA ARG A 241 -3.94 -21.96 20.08
C ARG A 241 -2.70 -21.16 20.49
N PHE A 242 -2.18 -20.31 19.60
CA PHE A 242 -1.03 -19.47 19.89
C PHE A 242 -1.35 -18.44 20.97
N MET A 243 -2.47 -17.73 20.86
CA MET A 243 -2.87 -16.75 21.87
C MET A 243 -3.07 -17.36 23.25
N SER A 244 -3.62 -18.58 23.30
CA SER A 244 -3.69 -19.36 24.54
C SER A 244 -2.31 -19.72 25.08
N ALA A 245 -1.37 -20.10 24.23
CA ALA A 245 0.01 -20.38 24.62
C ALA A 245 0.74 -19.13 25.15
N VAL A 246 0.54 -17.96 24.54
CA VAL A 246 1.08 -16.68 25.01
C VAL A 246 0.57 -16.34 26.42
N ARG A 247 -0.75 -16.41 26.64
CA ARG A 247 -1.37 -16.10 27.94
C ARG A 247 -0.91 -17.01 29.06
N ASN A 248 -0.76 -18.29 28.76
CA ASN A 248 -0.39 -19.31 29.74
C ASN A 248 1.13 -19.52 29.82
N ASP A 249 1.92 -18.69 29.14
CA ASP A 249 3.37 -18.81 29.03
C ASP A 249 3.79 -20.26 28.75
N LYS A 250 3.39 -20.76 27.58
CA LYS A 250 3.69 -22.12 27.11
C LYS A 250 4.74 -22.10 26.00
N ASP A 251 5.34 -23.26 25.80
CA ASP A 251 6.19 -23.53 24.65
C ASP A 251 5.35 -23.56 23.35
N TRP A 252 6.03 -23.31 22.25
CA TRP A 252 5.47 -23.21 20.91
C TRP A 252 6.40 -23.87 19.90
N ASP A 253 5.89 -24.89 19.23
CA ASP A 253 6.63 -25.65 18.23
C ASP A 253 6.52 -24.96 16.86
N LEU A 254 7.68 -24.80 16.22
CA LEU A 254 7.79 -24.39 14.82
C LEU A 254 7.85 -25.63 13.93
N ILE A 255 6.77 -25.88 13.20
CA ILE A 255 6.49 -27.13 12.48
C ILE A 255 6.46 -26.84 10.99
N ASP A 256 7.29 -27.54 10.23
CA ASP A 256 7.31 -27.39 8.78
C ASP A 256 6.03 -27.96 8.13
N PRO A 257 5.41 -27.23 7.17
CA PRO A 257 4.16 -27.65 6.57
C PRO A 257 4.31 -28.89 5.67
N HIS A 258 5.51 -29.20 5.18
CA HIS A 258 5.78 -30.29 4.26
C HIS A 258 6.06 -31.62 4.98
N ASP A 259 7.11 -31.67 5.80
CA ASP A 259 7.56 -32.91 6.46
C ASP A 259 6.93 -33.13 7.85
N LYS A 260 6.25 -32.11 8.39
CA LYS A 260 5.63 -32.09 9.72
C LYS A 260 6.61 -32.23 10.88
N VAL A 261 7.90 -32.00 10.65
CA VAL A 261 8.96 -32.02 11.66
C VAL A 261 8.93 -30.72 12.46
N THR A 262 9.13 -30.83 13.77
CA THR A 262 9.39 -29.67 14.64
C THR A 262 10.87 -29.30 14.54
N TYR A 263 11.17 -28.14 13.97
CA TYR A 263 12.54 -27.68 13.77
C TYR A 263 13.08 -26.93 15.00
N LYS A 264 12.20 -26.26 15.73
CA LYS A 264 12.54 -25.47 16.91
C LYS A 264 11.32 -25.34 17.82
N THR A 265 11.54 -25.39 19.12
CA THR A 265 10.53 -25.04 20.13
C THR A 265 10.97 -23.76 20.83
N ILE A 266 10.08 -22.79 20.93
CA ILE A 266 10.34 -21.47 21.53
C ILE A 266 9.26 -21.12 22.55
N ARG A 267 9.46 -20.11 23.39
CA ARG A 267 8.37 -19.62 24.25
C ARG A 267 7.39 -18.81 23.40
N ALA A 268 6.10 -19.12 23.49
CA ALA A 268 5.06 -18.39 22.73
C ALA A 268 5.10 -16.89 23.04
N LYS A 269 5.32 -16.55 24.31
CA LYS A 269 5.42 -15.16 24.78
C LYS A 269 6.63 -14.42 24.22
N GLU A 270 7.76 -15.09 24.01
CA GLU A 270 8.95 -14.50 23.40
C GLU A 270 8.72 -14.20 21.91
N LEU A 271 8.07 -15.11 21.18
CA LEU A 271 7.69 -14.86 19.78
C LEU A 271 6.71 -13.68 19.69
N PHE A 272 5.69 -13.65 20.54
CA PHE A 272 4.71 -12.55 20.57
C PHE A 272 5.38 -11.21 20.87
N LYS A 273 6.28 -11.17 21.86
CA LYS A 273 7.07 -9.98 22.16
C LYS A 273 7.92 -9.56 20.97
N SER A 274 8.60 -10.50 20.30
CA SER A 274 9.41 -10.21 19.11
C SER A 274 8.57 -9.61 17.98
N ILE A 275 7.37 -10.14 17.74
CA ILE A 275 6.41 -9.57 16.78
C ILE A 275 6.09 -8.11 17.15
N SER A 276 5.76 -7.84 18.42
CA SER A 276 5.45 -6.48 18.91
C SER A 276 6.65 -5.53 18.83
N GLU A 277 7.87 -5.99 19.11
CA GLU A 277 9.09 -5.19 18.99
C GLU A 277 9.34 -4.74 17.55
N HIS A 278 9.10 -5.62 16.57
CA HIS A 278 9.29 -5.29 15.15
C HIS A 278 8.21 -4.35 14.63
N ALA A 279 6.96 -4.55 15.06
CA ALA A 279 5.88 -3.62 14.78
C ALA A 279 6.10 -2.24 15.43
N TRP A 280 6.68 -2.18 16.63
CA TRP A 280 7.07 -0.94 17.27
C TRP A 280 8.16 -0.18 16.50
N LYS A 281 9.11 -0.91 15.90
CA LYS A 281 10.21 -0.34 15.10
C LYS A 281 9.74 0.15 13.73
N SER A 282 8.92 -0.63 13.03
CA SER A 282 8.65 -0.44 11.60
C SER A 282 7.16 -0.27 11.23
N GLY A 283 6.23 -0.50 12.16
CA GLY A 283 4.79 -0.62 11.89
C GLY A 283 4.36 -1.97 11.28
N ASP A 284 5.30 -2.88 11.07
CA ASP A 284 5.07 -4.25 10.57
C ASP A 284 5.81 -5.27 11.47
N PRO A 285 5.29 -6.50 11.63
CA PRO A 285 4.08 -7.02 10.99
C PRO A 285 2.80 -6.62 11.73
N GLY A 286 1.68 -6.58 11.00
CA GLY A 286 0.35 -6.65 11.62
C GLY A 286 0.04 -8.05 12.16
N LEU A 287 -1.13 -8.22 12.77
CA LEU A 287 -1.65 -9.55 13.12
C LEU A 287 -2.88 -9.88 12.28
N PHE A 288 -2.97 -11.12 11.83
CA PHE A 288 -4.15 -11.69 11.18
C PHE A 288 -4.67 -12.88 11.98
N PHE A 289 -5.86 -12.76 12.57
CA PHE A 289 -6.42 -13.77 13.46
C PHE A 289 -7.16 -14.84 12.65
N LEU A 290 -6.43 -15.91 12.32
CA LEU A 290 -6.84 -16.99 11.40
C LEU A 290 -8.19 -17.60 11.80
N ASP A 291 -8.34 -17.99 13.07
CA ASP A 291 -9.55 -18.65 13.55
C ASP A 291 -10.76 -17.72 13.56
N THR A 292 -10.58 -16.44 13.91
CA THR A 292 -11.64 -15.43 13.89
C THR A 292 -12.08 -15.12 12.46
N ALA A 293 -11.14 -15.04 11.51
CA ALA A 293 -11.44 -14.87 10.10
C ALA A 293 -12.22 -16.08 9.54
N GLU A 294 -11.75 -17.31 9.80
CA GLU A 294 -12.39 -18.53 9.31
C GLU A 294 -13.76 -18.80 9.95
N LYS A 295 -13.99 -18.39 11.21
CA LYS A 295 -15.34 -18.41 11.82
C LYS A 295 -16.35 -17.58 11.01
N GLY A 296 -15.89 -16.51 10.35
CA GLY A 296 -16.66 -15.68 9.43
C GLY A 296 -16.80 -16.26 8.01
N ASN A 297 -16.21 -17.40 7.71
CA ASN A 297 -16.26 -18.01 6.39
C ASN A 297 -17.65 -18.57 6.08
N THR A 298 -18.31 -17.93 5.12
CA THR A 298 -19.65 -18.32 4.68
C THR A 298 -19.64 -19.48 3.69
N THR A 299 -18.49 -19.81 3.09
CA THR A 299 -18.32 -20.84 2.05
C THR A 299 -17.11 -21.74 2.32
N PRO A 300 -16.99 -22.37 3.50
CA PRO A 300 -15.81 -23.15 3.90
C PRO A 300 -15.51 -24.34 2.98
N THR A 301 -16.52 -24.85 2.26
CA THR A 301 -16.32 -25.93 1.28
C THR A 301 -15.57 -25.50 0.02
N LEU A 302 -15.31 -24.20 -0.17
CA LEU A 302 -14.62 -23.66 -1.35
C LEU A 302 -13.17 -23.29 -1.07
N GLY A 303 -12.76 -23.20 0.20
CA GLY A 303 -11.42 -22.80 0.61
C GLY A 303 -11.45 -22.19 2.01
N LYS A 304 -10.25 -22.06 2.60
CA LYS A 304 -10.04 -21.40 3.88
C LYS A 304 -9.87 -19.89 3.68
N MET A 305 -10.26 -19.10 4.67
CA MET A 305 -10.02 -17.65 4.74
C MET A 305 -8.78 -17.36 5.58
N ASP A 306 -7.63 -17.87 5.13
CA ASP A 306 -6.33 -17.74 5.78
C ASP A 306 -5.44 -16.64 5.16
N GLY A 307 -5.96 -15.93 4.15
CA GLY A 307 -5.34 -14.75 3.54
C GLY A 307 -6.26 -13.54 3.59
N THR A 308 -5.68 -12.35 3.48
CA THR A 308 -6.41 -11.08 3.28
C THR A 308 -5.75 -10.24 2.19
N ASN A 309 -6.52 -9.34 1.59
CA ASN A 309 -6.03 -8.32 0.67
C ASN A 309 -5.06 -7.32 1.37
N PRO A 310 -4.41 -6.40 0.62
CA PRO A 310 -3.35 -5.51 1.12
C PRO A 310 -3.67 -4.72 2.39
N CYS A 311 -4.93 -4.32 2.58
CA CYS A 311 -5.34 -3.45 3.70
C CYS A 311 -6.05 -4.21 4.82
N GLY A 312 -6.15 -5.54 4.75
CA GLY A 312 -6.66 -6.37 5.85
C GLY A 312 -8.19 -6.44 5.97
N GLU A 313 -8.95 -5.68 5.20
CA GLU A 313 -10.41 -5.57 5.33
C GLU A 313 -11.18 -6.70 4.62
N GLN A 314 -10.54 -7.41 3.70
CA GLN A 314 -11.07 -8.56 2.98
C GLN A 314 -10.24 -9.81 3.25
N PRO A 315 -10.49 -10.50 4.38
CA PRO A 315 -10.23 -11.93 4.46
C PRO A 315 -11.01 -12.60 3.32
N LEU A 316 -10.36 -13.44 2.52
CA LEU A 316 -10.95 -14.05 1.32
C LEU A 316 -10.48 -15.49 1.17
N ILE A 317 -11.31 -16.33 0.53
CA ILE A 317 -10.85 -17.65 0.08
C ILE A 317 -10.02 -17.51 -1.20
N PRO A 318 -9.21 -18.52 -1.58
CA PRO A 318 -8.44 -18.49 -2.81
C PRO A 318 -9.25 -18.12 -4.06
N TYR A 319 -8.69 -17.22 -4.87
CA TYR A 319 -9.25 -16.64 -6.11
C TYR A 319 -10.50 -15.78 -5.94
N GLU A 320 -11.02 -15.59 -4.73
CA GLU A 320 -12.16 -14.73 -4.49
C GLU A 320 -11.76 -13.25 -4.57
N THR A 321 -12.63 -12.42 -5.14
CA THR A 321 -12.46 -10.96 -5.11
C THR A 321 -13.50 -10.27 -4.26
N CYS A 322 -13.29 -8.97 -4.03
CA CYS A 322 -14.31 -8.08 -3.50
C CYS A 322 -14.43 -6.80 -4.35
N ASN A 323 -15.68 -6.38 -4.56
CA ASN A 323 -16.00 -5.04 -5.05
C ASN A 323 -16.39 -4.16 -3.86
N LEU A 324 -15.71 -3.02 -3.72
CA LEU A 324 -15.87 -2.12 -2.57
C LEU A 324 -16.67 -0.88 -2.93
N GLY A 325 -17.48 -0.42 -1.97
CA GLY A 325 -18.16 0.87 -2.03
C GLY A 325 -18.46 1.38 -0.62
N ASN A 326 -18.54 2.70 -0.45
CA ASN A 326 -18.62 3.33 0.87
C ASN A 326 -19.74 4.36 0.90
N ILE A 327 -20.51 4.35 1.98
CA ILE A 327 -21.52 5.36 2.29
C ILE A 327 -20.87 6.49 3.07
N ASP A 328 -21.05 7.74 2.65
CA ASP A 328 -20.72 8.88 3.50
C ASP A 328 -21.79 9.04 4.57
N ILE A 329 -21.49 8.61 5.80
CA ILE A 329 -22.47 8.65 6.88
C ILE A 329 -22.68 10.07 7.42
N SER A 330 -21.75 10.99 7.21
CA SER A 330 -21.91 12.40 7.59
C SER A 330 -23.06 13.07 6.82
N LYS A 331 -23.40 12.55 5.64
CA LYS A 331 -24.55 12.98 4.81
C LYS A 331 -25.87 12.32 5.19
N MET A 332 -25.86 11.44 6.20
CA MET A 332 -27.05 10.83 6.77
C MET A 332 -27.61 11.66 7.93
N ILE A 333 -26.95 12.76 8.30
CA ILE A 333 -27.48 13.80 9.18
C ILE A 333 -27.99 14.95 8.30
N ARG A 334 -29.05 15.63 8.72
CA ARG A 334 -29.53 16.84 8.04
C ARG A 334 -28.76 18.04 8.56
N GLY A 335 -28.15 18.81 7.67
CA GLY A 335 -27.39 20.01 8.03
C GLY A 335 -26.18 19.69 8.92
N ASN A 336 -25.85 20.64 9.78
CA ASN A 336 -24.82 20.50 10.81
C ASN A 336 -25.41 20.91 12.16
N PRO A 337 -26.07 19.99 12.90
CA PRO A 337 -26.75 20.30 14.15
C PRO A 337 -25.86 20.96 15.19
N TYR A 338 -24.59 20.54 15.29
CA TYR A 338 -23.63 21.13 16.25
C TYR A 338 -23.20 22.57 15.89
N LEU A 339 -23.21 22.91 14.60
CA LEU A 339 -23.00 24.29 14.14
C LEU A 339 -24.23 25.18 14.42
N GLU A 340 -25.43 24.60 14.41
CA GLU A 340 -26.70 25.30 14.63
C GLU A 340 -27.02 25.50 16.12
N ASP A 341 -26.69 24.52 16.96
CA ASP A 341 -26.94 24.55 18.41
C ASP A 341 -25.76 23.95 19.19
N GLU A 342 -25.06 24.80 19.95
CA GLU A 342 -23.95 24.36 20.81
C GLU A 342 -24.41 23.50 21.98
N LYS A 343 -25.67 23.60 22.41
CA LYS A 343 -26.24 22.78 23.50
C LYS A 343 -26.42 21.32 23.11
N LEU A 344 -26.16 20.98 21.84
CA LEU A 344 -26.13 19.59 21.39
C LEU A 344 -25.14 18.73 22.20
N VAL A 345 -24.08 19.34 22.74
CA VAL A 345 -23.10 18.67 23.61
C VAL A 345 -23.76 18.00 24.81
N ASP A 346 -24.79 18.63 25.38
CA ASP A 346 -25.48 18.21 26.61
C ASP A 346 -26.58 17.17 26.36
N LEU A 347 -26.96 16.92 25.10
CA LEU A 347 -28.01 15.96 24.77
C LEU A 347 -27.55 14.53 25.03
N ALA A 348 -28.51 13.70 25.48
CA ALA A 348 -28.30 12.27 25.61
C ALA A 348 -28.13 11.60 24.24
N LEU A 349 -27.47 10.45 24.23
CA LEU A 349 -27.18 9.71 23.00
C LEU A 349 -28.45 9.34 22.22
N GLU A 350 -29.53 8.98 22.92
CA GLU A 350 -30.82 8.65 22.32
C GLU A 350 -31.42 9.82 21.53
N GLU A 351 -31.20 11.04 22.00
CA GLU A 351 -31.65 12.26 21.32
C GLU A 351 -30.77 12.54 20.10
N LYS A 352 -29.45 12.37 20.22
CA LYS A 352 -28.51 12.49 19.09
C LYS A 352 -28.81 11.46 17.99
N LEU A 353 -29.20 10.24 18.34
CA LEU A 353 -29.61 9.19 17.41
C LEU A 353 -30.86 9.57 16.57
N ASN A 354 -31.76 10.40 17.11
CA ASN A 354 -32.94 10.88 16.38
C ASN A 354 -32.58 11.86 15.25
N LEU A 355 -31.37 12.44 15.28
CA LEU A 355 -30.87 13.32 14.21
C LEU A 355 -30.40 12.54 12.98
N VAL A 356 -30.16 11.24 13.12
CA VAL A 356 -29.75 10.36 12.02
C VAL A 356 -30.94 10.04 11.11
N ASN A 357 -30.79 10.27 9.81
CA ASN A 357 -31.79 9.96 8.79
C ASN A 357 -31.70 8.47 8.38
N TRP A 358 -32.20 7.60 9.25
CA TRP A 358 -32.25 6.14 9.05
C TRP A 358 -32.93 5.72 7.73
N LYS A 359 -33.96 6.45 7.29
CA LYS A 359 -34.64 6.18 6.01
C LYS A 359 -33.72 6.42 4.82
N LYS A 360 -32.93 7.51 4.86
CA LYS A 360 -31.93 7.82 3.84
C LYS A 360 -30.80 6.78 3.86
N LEU A 361 -30.28 6.44 5.04
CA LEU A 361 -29.24 5.42 5.19
C LEU A 361 -29.69 4.07 4.62
N ALA A 362 -30.92 3.63 4.91
CA ALA A 362 -31.47 2.39 4.35
C ALA A 362 -31.62 2.45 2.81
N ARG A 363 -31.99 3.61 2.26
CA ARG A 363 -32.08 3.80 0.79
C ARG A 363 -30.69 3.69 0.16
N VAL A 364 -29.70 4.39 0.69
CA VAL A 364 -28.33 4.41 0.14
C VAL A 364 -27.68 3.04 0.28
N THR A 365 -27.91 2.33 1.40
CA THR A 365 -27.47 0.94 1.61
C THR A 365 -27.99 0.02 0.50
N LYS A 366 -29.27 0.11 0.15
CA LYS A 366 -29.89 -0.69 -0.93
C LYS A 366 -29.28 -0.37 -2.30
N ILE A 367 -29.03 0.91 -2.57
CA ILE A 367 -28.39 1.36 -3.80
C ILE A 367 -26.97 0.79 -3.87
N GLY A 368 -26.18 0.92 -2.80
CA GLY A 368 -24.82 0.41 -2.70
C GLY A 368 -24.74 -1.10 -2.93
N ILE A 369 -25.56 -1.90 -2.25
CA ILE A 369 -25.57 -3.36 -2.44
C ILE A 369 -25.92 -3.75 -3.89
N ARG A 370 -26.93 -3.10 -4.51
CA ARG A 370 -27.25 -3.43 -5.91
C ARG A 370 -26.13 -3.00 -6.87
N PHE A 371 -25.53 -1.84 -6.63
CA PHE A 371 -24.43 -1.32 -7.43
C PHE A 371 -23.25 -2.29 -7.40
N LEU A 372 -22.84 -2.73 -6.20
CA LEU A 372 -21.73 -3.67 -6.04
C LEU A 372 -22.04 -5.07 -6.59
N ASP A 373 -23.28 -5.56 -6.47
CA ASP A 373 -23.69 -6.83 -7.11
C ASP A 373 -23.68 -6.74 -8.63
N ASN A 374 -24.14 -5.62 -9.19
CA ASN A 374 -24.16 -5.38 -10.63
C ASN A 374 -22.74 -5.29 -11.21
N ILE A 375 -21.78 -4.73 -10.46
CA ILE A 375 -20.37 -4.71 -10.87
C ILE A 375 -19.89 -6.12 -11.21
N ILE A 376 -20.25 -7.16 -10.44
CA ILE A 376 -19.82 -8.55 -10.72
C ILE A 376 -20.21 -8.99 -12.13
N ASP A 377 -21.36 -8.53 -12.63
CA ASP A 377 -21.88 -8.95 -13.92
C ASP A 377 -21.24 -8.19 -15.09
N VAL A 378 -20.84 -6.93 -14.89
CA VAL A 378 -20.17 -6.09 -15.91
C VAL A 378 -18.65 -6.04 -15.80
N ASN A 379 -18.07 -6.65 -14.77
CA ASN A 379 -16.63 -6.65 -14.54
C ASN A 379 -15.89 -7.57 -15.52
N ASN A 380 -14.69 -7.17 -15.91
CA ASN A 380 -13.76 -8.03 -16.62
C ASN A 380 -12.92 -8.87 -15.64
N TYR A 381 -12.72 -10.14 -15.96
CA TYR A 381 -11.93 -11.07 -15.16
C TYR A 381 -10.83 -11.69 -16.05
N PRO A 382 -9.64 -11.07 -16.12
CA PRO A 382 -8.57 -11.53 -17.00
C PRO A 382 -8.02 -12.90 -16.58
N VAL A 383 -8.08 -13.21 -15.29
CA VAL A 383 -7.73 -14.52 -14.74
C VAL A 383 -9.02 -15.34 -14.60
N ARG A 384 -9.07 -16.49 -15.29
CA ARG A 384 -10.28 -17.32 -15.41
C ARG A 384 -10.77 -17.83 -14.06
N GLU A 385 -9.87 -18.34 -13.24
CA GLU A 385 -10.15 -18.90 -11.90
C GLU A 385 -10.79 -17.84 -11.00
N VAL A 386 -10.27 -16.62 -11.06
CA VAL A 386 -10.78 -15.46 -10.33
C VAL A 386 -12.21 -15.14 -10.77
N GLY A 387 -12.48 -15.12 -12.08
CA GLY A 387 -13.83 -14.91 -12.61
C GLY A 387 -14.82 -16.00 -12.19
N VAL A 388 -14.39 -17.26 -12.19
CA VAL A 388 -15.22 -18.40 -11.77
C VAL A 388 -15.58 -18.31 -10.29
N VAL A 389 -14.60 -18.10 -9.39
CA VAL A 389 -14.85 -18.03 -7.95
C VAL A 389 -15.68 -16.79 -7.60
N THR A 390 -15.35 -15.63 -8.17
CA THR A 390 -16.10 -14.38 -7.90
C THR A 390 -17.57 -14.50 -8.29
N ARG A 391 -17.90 -15.09 -9.45
CA ARG A 391 -19.31 -15.29 -9.84
C ARG A 391 -20.00 -16.34 -8.98
N LYS A 392 -19.25 -17.29 -8.42
CA LYS A 392 -19.77 -18.37 -7.58
C LYS A 392 -20.12 -17.91 -6.16
N THR A 393 -19.33 -17.00 -5.58
CA THR A 393 -19.55 -16.46 -4.23
C THR A 393 -20.28 -15.12 -4.22
N ARG A 394 -20.09 -14.31 -5.26
CA ARG A 394 -20.65 -12.97 -5.40
C ARG A 394 -20.38 -12.06 -4.20
N ASN A 395 -19.16 -12.14 -3.67
CA ASN A 395 -18.70 -11.36 -2.53
C ASN A 395 -18.67 -9.84 -2.85
N VAL A 396 -19.20 -9.03 -1.94
CA VAL A 396 -19.17 -7.56 -2.03
C VAL A 396 -18.88 -6.95 -0.65
N GLY A 397 -18.36 -5.73 -0.64
CA GLY A 397 -17.98 -5.03 0.58
C GLY A 397 -18.51 -3.60 0.58
N LEU A 398 -19.68 -3.41 1.18
CA LEU A 398 -20.23 -2.10 1.48
C LEU A 398 -19.71 -1.63 2.85
N GLY A 399 -18.99 -0.52 2.87
CA GLY A 399 -18.49 0.14 4.07
C GLY A 399 -19.01 1.55 4.22
N ILE A 400 -18.31 2.33 5.05
CA ILE A 400 -18.61 3.72 5.33
C ILE A 400 -17.36 4.61 5.20
N MET A 401 -17.59 5.91 5.12
CA MET A 401 -16.62 6.99 5.28
C MET A 401 -17.29 8.17 6.00
N GLY A 402 -16.50 9.16 6.42
CA GLY A 402 -17.02 10.35 7.09
C GLY A 402 -17.43 10.11 8.55
N LEU A 403 -16.83 9.13 9.25
CA LEU A 403 -17.15 8.88 10.66
C LEU A 403 -16.79 10.07 11.56
N ALA A 404 -15.60 10.63 11.41
CA ALA A 404 -15.20 11.79 12.20
C ALA A 404 -16.18 12.97 12.01
N ASP A 405 -16.52 13.27 10.76
CA ASP A 405 -17.46 14.35 10.40
C ASP A 405 -18.86 14.08 10.97
N PHE A 406 -19.30 12.82 10.93
CA PHE A 406 -20.56 12.38 11.52
C PHE A 406 -20.58 12.61 13.04
N LEU A 407 -19.50 12.27 13.75
CA LEU A 407 -19.38 12.49 15.19
C LEU A 407 -19.30 13.98 15.54
N VAL A 408 -18.55 14.78 14.77
CA VAL A 408 -18.47 16.24 14.93
C VAL A 408 -19.86 16.87 14.77
N LYS A 409 -20.62 16.51 13.74
CA LYS A 409 -21.98 17.02 13.50
C LYS A 409 -22.96 16.68 14.63
N LEU A 410 -22.69 15.62 15.40
CA LEU A 410 -23.48 15.20 16.56
C LEU A 410 -22.91 15.69 17.89
N ALA A 411 -21.86 16.51 17.88
CA ALA A 411 -21.15 16.96 19.08
C ALA A 411 -20.69 15.80 19.96
N ILE A 412 -20.04 14.79 19.36
CA ILE A 412 -19.51 13.61 20.04
C ILE A 412 -18.00 13.55 19.81
N SER A 413 -17.22 13.48 20.89
CA SER A 413 -15.78 13.23 20.80
C SER A 413 -15.50 11.78 20.41
N TYR A 414 -14.53 11.56 19.51
CA TYR A 414 -14.22 10.23 18.96
C TYR A 414 -13.82 9.20 20.02
N ASP A 415 -13.14 9.63 21.09
CA ASP A 415 -12.64 8.76 22.16
C ASP A 415 -13.67 8.49 23.29
N SER A 416 -14.93 8.92 23.09
CA SER A 416 -16.02 8.74 24.04
C SER A 416 -16.72 7.38 23.91
N LYS A 417 -17.43 6.97 24.98
CA LYS A 417 -18.29 5.78 24.95
C LYS A 417 -19.46 5.95 23.95
N ASP A 418 -20.00 7.15 23.85
CA ASP A 418 -21.07 7.49 22.92
C ASP A 418 -20.65 7.29 21.47
N ALA A 419 -19.41 7.67 21.11
CA ALA A 419 -18.86 7.42 19.78
C ALA A 419 -18.81 5.94 19.44
N ILE A 420 -18.40 5.09 20.38
CA ILE A 420 -18.38 3.64 20.22
C ILE A 420 -19.81 3.10 20.01
N GLN A 421 -20.75 3.51 20.86
CA GLN A 421 -22.11 3.01 20.82
C GLN A 421 -22.85 3.42 19.53
N ILE A 422 -22.80 4.69 19.14
CA ILE A 422 -23.46 5.14 17.90
C ILE A 422 -22.84 4.51 16.66
N SER A 423 -21.52 4.32 16.64
CA SER A 423 -20.81 3.64 15.56
C SER A 423 -21.29 2.19 15.42
N GLU A 424 -21.45 1.51 16.56
CA GLU A 424 -22.00 0.15 16.61
C GLU A 424 -23.44 0.10 16.06
N GLU A 425 -24.32 1.00 16.51
CA GLU A 425 -25.72 1.07 16.05
C GLU A 425 -25.86 1.37 14.56
N VAL A 426 -25.07 2.33 14.04
CA VAL A 426 -25.08 2.69 12.62
C VAL A 426 -24.60 1.52 11.76
N MET A 427 -23.50 0.85 12.15
CA MET A 427 -22.98 -0.27 11.37
C MET A 427 -23.90 -1.49 11.45
N GLU A 428 -24.48 -1.78 12.62
CA GLU A 428 -25.47 -2.84 12.79
C GLU A 428 -26.68 -2.62 11.86
N PHE A 429 -27.18 -1.38 11.80
CA PHE A 429 -28.28 -1.02 10.90
C PHE A 429 -27.92 -1.25 9.43
N ILE A 430 -26.73 -0.82 9.01
CA ILE A 430 -26.23 -1.01 7.63
C ILE A 430 -26.15 -2.49 7.30
N GLN A 431 -25.56 -3.31 8.17
CA GLN A 431 -25.43 -4.75 7.94
C GLN A 431 -26.80 -5.44 7.84
N LYS A 432 -27.72 -5.12 8.75
CA LYS A 432 -29.09 -5.66 8.73
C LYS A 432 -29.81 -5.31 7.42
N GLU A 433 -29.78 -4.05 7.00
CA GLU A 433 -30.42 -3.63 5.74
C GLU A 433 -29.70 -4.19 4.50
N ALA A 434 -28.37 -4.36 4.55
CA ALA A 434 -27.59 -4.98 3.48
C ALA A 434 -27.94 -6.46 3.30
N HIS A 435 -27.99 -7.25 4.37
CA HIS A 435 -28.41 -8.65 4.33
C HIS A 435 -29.84 -8.78 3.81
N LYS A 436 -30.78 -8.03 4.40
CA LYS A 436 -32.18 -8.02 3.98
C LYS A 436 -32.35 -7.71 2.49
N TYR A 437 -31.56 -6.78 1.98
CA TYR A 437 -31.61 -6.44 0.57
C TYR A 437 -30.91 -7.48 -0.32
N SER A 438 -29.82 -8.11 0.15
CA SER A 438 -29.21 -9.25 -0.54
C SER A 438 -30.17 -10.45 -0.64
N GLU A 439 -30.99 -10.72 0.38
CA GLU A 439 -32.06 -11.72 0.29
C GLU A 439 -33.09 -11.36 -0.79
N LYS A 440 -33.49 -10.08 -0.83
CA LYS A 440 -34.43 -9.57 -1.85
C LYS A 440 -33.85 -9.74 -3.26
N LEU A 441 -32.58 -9.37 -3.47
CA LEU A 441 -31.88 -9.62 -4.73
C LEU A 441 -31.74 -11.11 -5.01
N GLY A 442 -31.56 -11.95 -3.99
CA GLY A 442 -31.47 -13.40 -4.14
C GLY A 442 -32.80 -14.00 -4.63
N LYS A 443 -33.93 -13.41 -4.25
CA LYS A 443 -35.26 -13.74 -4.78
C LYS A 443 -35.47 -13.20 -6.20
N GLU A 444 -35.00 -11.99 -6.47
CA GLU A 444 -35.18 -11.29 -7.76
C GLU A 444 -34.29 -11.83 -8.88
N LYS A 445 -32.99 -11.99 -8.61
CA LYS A 445 -31.93 -12.34 -9.57
C LYS A 445 -31.38 -13.76 -9.39
N GLY A 446 -31.86 -14.48 -8.38
CA GLY A 446 -31.31 -15.77 -7.96
C GLY A 446 -30.22 -15.64 -6.90
N SER A 447 -30.12 -16.62 -6.01
CA SER A 447 -29.08 -16.66 -4.97
C SER A 447 -27.69 -16.90 -5.58
N PHE A 448 -26.62 -16.55 -4.86
CA PHE A 448 -25.26 -16.85 -5.34
C PHE A 448 -25.09 -18.36 -5.57
N PRO A 449 -24.33 -18.80 -6.59
CA PRO A 449 -24.25 -20.21 -6.98
C PRO A 449 -23.84 -21.18 -5.85
N ALA A 450 -22.96 -20.76 -4.94
CA ALA A 450 -22.55 -21.59 -3.79
C ALA A 450 -23.54 -21.61 -2.60
N PHE A 451 -24.67 -20.90 -2.69
CA PHE A 451 -25.60 -20.69 -1.57
C PHE A 451 -26.09 -21.97 -0.90
N LYS A 452 -26.37 -23.04 -1.65
CA LYS A 452 -26.89 -24.29 -1.07
C LYS A 452 -25.95 -24.92 -0.03
N LYS A 453 -24.64 -24.73 -0.19
CA LYS A 453 -23.61 -25.27 0.71
C LYS A 453 -23.06 -24.23 1.69
N SER A 454 -23.53 -22.98 1.62
CA SER A 454 -23.05 -21.90 2.47
C SER A 454 -23.63 -21.97 3.88
N THR A 455 -22.96 -21.33 4.83
CA THR A 455 -23.45 -21.22 6.21
C THR A 455 -24.76 -20.45 6.31
N TRP A 456 -25.05 -19.53 5.38
CA TRP A 456 -26.35 -18.85 5.29
C TRP A 456 -27.51 -19.84 5.12
N LYS A 457 -27.30 -20.91 4.34
CA LYS A 457 -28.32 -21.92 4.10
C LYS A 457 -28.34 -22.98 5.19
N THR A 458 -27.17 -23.50 5.57
CA THR A 458 -27.06 -24.66 6.47
C THR A 458 -27.27 -24.29 7.94
N LYS A 459 -26.68 -23.18 8.40
CA LYS A 459 -26.79 -22.68 9.78
C LYS A 459 -27.84 -21.58 9.90
N GLY A 460 -27.79 -20.58 9.02
CA GLY A 460 -28.69 -19.43 9.04
C GLY A 460 -30.11 -19.71 8.55
N LYS A 461 -30.35 -20.88 7.91
CA LYS A 461 -31.63 -21.32 7.36
C LYS A 461 -32.31 -20.28 6.43
N ARG A 462 -31.52 -19.39 5.82
CA ARG A 462 -32.03 -18.36 4.89
C ARG A 462 -32.64 -19.02 3.66
N LYS A 463 -33.67 -18.39 3.08
CA LYS A 463 -34.33 -18.91 1.86
C LYS A 463 -33.61 -18.48 0.58
N TYR A 464 -33.10 -17.25 0.55
CA TYR A 464 -32.38 -16.65 -0.57
C TYR A 464 -31.23 -15.79 -0.04
N MET A 465 -30.13 -15.69 -0.77
CA MET A 465 -29.06 -14.69 -0.55
C MET A 465 -28.35 -14.42 -1.87
N ARG A 466 -28.20 -13.17 -2.29
CA ARG A 466 -27.51 -12.82 -3.54
C ARG A 466 -25.99 -12.83 -3.41
N ASN A 467 -25.47 -12.50 -2.23
CA ASN A 467 -24.05 -12.30 -1.98
C ASN A 467 -23.59 -13.16 -0.79
N THR A 468 -22.37 -13.69 -0.85
CA THR A 468 -21.85 -14.50 0.27
C THR A 468 -21.52 -13.65 1.50
N ARG A 469 -21.04 -12.42 1.30
CA ARG A 469 -20.83 -11.39 2.32
C ARG A 469 -21.14 -10.03 1.67
N THR A 470 -21.46 -9.04 2.49
CA THR A 470 -22.01 -7.76 2.04
C THR A 470 -21.32 -6.53 2.62
N THR A 471 -20.67 -6.65 3.78
CA THR A 471 -20.16 -5.50 4.54
C THR A 471 -18.70 -5.65 4.95
N THR A 472 -18.02 -4.52 5.06
CA THR A 472 -16.59 -4.37 5.40
C THR A 472 -16.32 -2.93 5.80
N ILE A 473 -15.17 -2.62 6.38
CA ILE A 473 -14.67 -1.25 6.47
C ILE A 473 -13.33 -1.17 5.75
N ALA A 474 -13.28 -0.44 4.64
CA ALA A 474 -12.08 -0.28 3.82
C ALA A 474 -11.44 1.10 4.02
N PRO A 475 -10.14 1.27 3.70
CA PRO A 475 -9.56 2.59 3.54
C PRO A 475 -10.25 3.33 2.39
N THR A 476 -10.60 4.59 2.61
CA THR A 476 -11.33 5.39 1.60
C THR A 476 -10.52 6.55 1.04
N GLY A 477 -9.18 6.55 1.18
CA GLY A 477 -8.35 7.74 0.97
C GLY A 477 -8.55 8.51 -0.35
N THR A 478 -8.89 7.86 -1.47
CA THR A 478 -9.21 8.60 -2.71
C THR A 478 -10.67 9.05 -2.77
N VAL A 479 -11.60 8.19 -2.37
CA VAL A 479 -13.03 8.47 -2.51
C VAL A 479 -13.55 9.43 -1.44
N SER A 480 -12.90 9.49 -0.28
CA SER A 480 -13.23 10.46 0.77
C SER A 480 -12.79 11.87 0.40
N ILE A 481 -11.65 12.05 -0.29
CA ILE A 481 -11.25 13.35 -0.86
C ILE A 481 -12.31 13.84 -1.87
N ILE A 482 -12.83 12.95 -2.72
CA ILE A 482 -13.87 13.30 -3.71
C ILE A 482 -15.20 13.62 -3.03
N ALA A 483 -15.52 12.92 -1.96
CA ALA A 483 -16.72 13.15 -1.17
C ALA A 483 -16.59 14.34 -0.19
N ASP A 484 -15.39 14.92 -0.07
CA ASP A 484 -15.03 15.97 0.87
C ASP A 484 -15.35 15.61 2.32
N CYS A 485 -14.85 14.45 2.76
CA CYS A 485 -15.08 13.93 4.10
C CYS A 485 -13.84 13.20 4.66
N ASN A 486 -13.81 12.98 5.97
CA ASN A 486 -12.76 12.19 6.61
C ASN A 486 -12.80 10.69 6.20
N PRO A 487 -11.65 10.01 6.10
CA PRO A 487 -11.59 8.67 5.52
C PRO A 487 -12.12 7.58 6.46
N GLY A 488 -12.95 6.68 5.92
CA GLY A 488 -13.36 5.44 6.56
C GLY A 488 -13.94 5.67 7.96
N ILE A 489 -13.39 4.92 8.92
CA ILE A 489 -13.66 5.08 10.34
C ILE A 489 -12.49 5.75 11.07
N GLU A 490 -11.54 6.35 10.35
CA GLU A 490 -10.40 7.03 10.96
C GLU A 490 -10.88 8.32 11.68
N PRO A 491 -10.26 8.70 12.80
CA PRO A 491 -10.47 10.04 13.36
C PRO A 491 -9.81 11.09 12.47
N ILE A 492 -10.04 12.37 12.81
CA ILE A 492 -9.33 13.49 12.20
C ILE A 492 -7.84 13.26 12.41
N PHE A 493 -7.08 13.16 11.31
CA PHE A 493 -5.64 12.91 11.41
C PHE A 493 -4.89 14.13 11.95
N ALA A 494 -5.14 15.28 11.33
CA ALA A 494 -4.64 16.59 11.73
C ALA A 494 -5.70 17.64 11.41
N LEU A 495 -5.83 18.66 12.26
CA LEU A 495 -6.78 19.76 12.01
C LEU A 495 -6.31 20.70 10.91
N GLY A 496 -5.00 20.81 10.69
CA GLY A 496 -4.46 21.51 9.56
C GLY A 496 -3.07 21.05 9.21
N TYR A 497 -2.71 21.21 7.95
CA TYR A 497 -1.38 20.93 7.44
C TYR A 497 -1.04 21.78 6.23
N THR A 498 0.24 22.10 6.10
CA THR A 498 0.77 22.76 4.91
C THR A 498 1.22 21.73 3.89
N ARG A 499 0.50 21.63 2.78
CA ARG A 499 0.89 20.80 1.65
C ARG A 499 1.83 21.57 0.74
N LYS A 500 3.09 21.14 0.69
CA LYS A 500 4.07 21.71 -0.23
C LYS A 500 3.67 21.47 -1.69
N ASN A 501 3.67 22.52 -2.48
CA ASN A 501 3.36 22.43 -3.89
C ASN A 501 4.58 21.91 -4.67
N SER A 502 4.53 20.64 -5.07
CA SER A 502 5.62 19.98 -5.81
C SER A 502 5.79 20.45 -7.26
N LEU A 503 4.96 21.39 -7.74
CA LEU A 503 4.93 21.87 -9.12
C LEU A 503 5.14 23.39 -9.25
N GLY A 504 5.64 24.07 -8.21
CA GLY A 504 6.10 25.47 -8.30
C GLY A 504 5.00 26.54 -8.09
N GLY A 505 4.21 26.41 -7.03
CA GLY A 505 3.24 27.42 -6.58
C GLY A 505 3.28 27.61 -5.05
N ALA A 506 2.40 28.46 -4.51
CA ALA A 506 2.30 28.64 -3.06
C ALA A 506 1.88 27.33 -2.38
N ASP A 507 2.45 27.09 -1.19
CA ASP A 507 2.04 25.98 -0.33
C ASP A 507 0.56 26.10 0.01
N GLN A 508 -0.16 24.98 -0.02
CA GLN A 508 -1.59 24.96 0.28
C GLN A 508 -1.80 24.59 1.74
N VAL A 509 -2.32 25.54 2.51
CA VAL A 509 -2.84 25.26 3.85
C VAL A 509 -4.18 24.53 3.71
N VAL A 510 -4.24 23.31 4.21
CA VAL A 510 -5.47 22.51 4.27
C VAL A 510 -5.89 22.44 5.73
N VAL A 511 -7.10 22.88 6.04
CA VAL A 511 -7.65 22.86 7.40
C VAL A 511 -9.01 22.17 7.40
N GLU A 512 -9.34 21.51 8.51
CA GLU A 512 -10.62 20.82 8.71
C GLU A 512 -11.78 21.80 8.57
N HIS A 513 -12.57 21.63 7.51
CA HIS A 513 -13.63 22.54 7.12
C HIS A 513 -14.70 22.73 8.21
N LEU A 514 -15.09 21.66 8.91
CA LEU A 514 -16.09 21.74 9.98
C LEU A 514 -15.58 22.58 11.15
N PHE A 515 -14.28 22.52 11.45
CA PHE A 515 -13.67 23.36 12.49
C PHE A 515 -13.75 24.84 12.09
N ILE A 516 -13.39 25.18 10.85
CA ILE A 516 -13.44 26.56 10.34
C ILE A 516 -14.87 27.11 10.37
N GLU A 517 -15.86 26.33 9.96
CA GLU A 517 -17.27 26.73 10.02
C GLU A 517 -17.70 27.05 11.45
N ILE A 518 -17.37 26.18 12.40
CA ILE A 518 -17.71 26.35 13.82
C ILE A 518 -16.97 27.54 14.42
N ALA A 519 -15.68 27.69 14.15
CA ALA A 519 -14.86 28.80 14.63
C ALA A 519 -15.39 30.16 14.15
N LYS A 520 -15.77 30.25 12.87
CA LYS A 520 -16.37 31.47 12.29
C LYS A 520 -17.75 31.74 12.89
N LYS A 521 -18.59 30.71 13.02
CA LYS A 521 -19.95 30.84 13.57
C LYS A 521 -19.96 31.26 15.04
N ARG A 522 -19.02 30.75 15.84
CA ARG A 522 -18.89 31.01 17.27
C ARG A 522 -17.94 32.17 17.60
N GLY A 523 -17.37 32.83 16.60
CA GLY A 523 -16.65 34.09 16.76
C GLY A 523 -15.24 33.98 17.35
N PHE A 524 -14.61 32.80 17.32
CA PHE A 524 -13.22 32.60 17.79
C PHE A 524 -12.22 32.34 16.65
N TYR A 525 -12.67 32.41 15.39
CA TYR A 525 -11.80 32.29 14.22
C TYR A 525 -10.89 33.52 14.06
N SER A 526 -9.62 33.28 13.73
CA SER A 526 -8.69 34.29 13.21
C SER A 526 -7.71 33.64 12.23
N ASP A 527 -7.11 34.44 11.34
CA ASP A 527 -6.09 33.95 10.40
C ASP A 527 -4.87 33.40 11.15
N GLU A 528 -4.53 33.95 12.32
CA GLU A 528 -3.46 33.44 13.18
C GLU A 528 -3.81 32.07 13.77
N LEU A 529 -5.07 31.84 14.17
CA LEU A 529 -5.50 30.52 14.65
C LEU A 529 -5.38 29.48 13.54
N GLU A 530 -5.84 29.80 12.33
CA GLU A 530 -5.73 28.92 11.18
C GLU A 530 -4.26 28.57 10.88
N ASN A 531 -3.37 29.57 10.93
CA ASN A 531 -1.93 29.36 10.72
C ASN A 531 -1.27 28.51 11.81
N GLU A 532 -1.65 28.67 13.09
CA GLU A 532 -1.11 27.82 14.17
C GLU A 532 -1.56 26.36 14.01
N ILE A 533 -2.81 26.14 13.63
CA ILE A 533 -3.34 24.80 13.34
C ILE A 533 -2.64 24.20 12.10
N ALA A 534 -2.39 24.99 11.06
CA ALA A 534 -1.66 24.54 9.87
C ALA A 534 -0.22 24.11 10.16
N LYS A 535 0.40 24.63 11.24
CA LYS A 535 1.70 24.18 11.77
C LYS A 535 1.61 22.91 12.62
N GLY A 536 0.42 22.31 12.75
CA GLY A 536 0.19 21.07 13.48
C GLY A 536 -0.02 21.24 14.98
N LYS A 537 -0.37 22.45 15.46
CA LYS A 537 -0.67 22.67 16.88
C LYS A 537 -2.00 22.02 17.29
N HIS A 538 -1.99 21.33 18.42
CA HIS A 538 -3.20 20.81 19.05
C HIS A 538 -4.02 21.94 19.69
N LEU A 539 -5.36 21.86 19.62
CA LEU A 539 -6.22 22.90 20.18
C LEU A 539 -6.02 23.08 21.68
N SER A 540 -5.73 21.99 22.41
CA SER A 540 -5.45 22.03 23.84
C SER A 540 -4.24 22.91 24.20
N GLU A 541 -3.25 23.05 23.31
CA GLU A 541 -2.07 23.89 23.52
C GLU A 541 -2.36 25.38 23.34
N ILE A 542 -3.36 25.72 22.52
CA ILE A 542 -3.62 27.09 22.08
C ILE A 542 -4.99 27.62 22.53
N LYS A 543 -5.76 26.84 23.31
CA LYS A 543 -7.14 27.16 23.69
C LYS A 543 -7.28 28.50 24.41
N GLU A 544 -6.39 28.80 25.35
CA GLU A 544 -6.45 30.03 26.14
C GLU A 544 -6.16 31.27 25.28
N LYS A 545 -5.19 31.15 24.37
CA LYS A 545 -4.76 32.24 23.49
C LYS A 545 -5.86 32.70 22.53
N TYR A 546 -6.66 31.77 22.03
CA TYR A 546 -7.71 32.05 21.04
C TYR A 546 -9.13 31.92 21.61
N SER A 547 -9.28 31.80 22.94
CA SER A 547 -10.58 31.61 23.61
C SER A 547 -11.40 30.46 23.02
N ILE A 548 -10.74 29.34 22.71
CA ILE A 548 -11.38 28.17 22.09
C ILE A 548 -12.25 27.46 23.14
N PRO A 549 -13.54 27.24 22.88
CA PRO A 549 -14.43 26.52 23.80
C PRO A 549 -13.97 25.09 24.10
N GLU A 550 -14.18 24.62 25.34
CA GLU A 550 -13.71 23.30 25.80
C GLU A 550 -14.38 22.14 25.06
N ASP A 551 -15.65 22.29 24.68
CA ASP A 551 -16.37 21.31 23.87
C ASP A 551 -15.75 21.16 22.48
N VAL A 552 -15.33 22.27 21.85
CA VAL A 552 -14.60 22.26 20.58
C VAL A 552 -13.27 21.54 20.71
N VAL A 553 -12.49 21.82 21.76
CA VAL A 553 -11.22 21.12 22.04
C VAL A 553 -11.47 19.61 22.17
N SER A 554 -12.52 19.21 22.88
CA SER A 554 -12.87 17.79 23.08
C SER A 554 -13.32 17.10 21.79
N ILE A 555 -14.15 17.74 20.98
CA ILE A 555 -14.74 17.15 19.77
C ILE A 555 -13.73 17.04 18.63
N PHE A 556 -12.81 18.00 18.52
CA PHE A 556 -11.83 18.08 17.43
C PHE A 556 -10.48 17.45 17.77
N LYS A 557 -10.43 16.55 18.77
CA LYS A 557 -9.23 15.74 19.05
C LYS A 557 -8.75 15.01 17.79
N THR A 558 -7.45 15.13 17.53
CA THR A 558 -6.80 14.47 16.41
C THR A 558 -6.32 13.06 16.78
N THR A 559 -5.92 12.27 15.78
CA THR A 559 -5.50 10.88 16.00
C THR A 559 -4.37 10.70 17.00
N HIS A 560 -3.49 11.69 17.16
CA HIS A 560 -2.34 11.62 18.07
C HIS A 560 -2.72 11.91 19.53
N GLU A 561 -3.91 12.46 19.76
CA GLU A 561 -4.47 12.76 21.08
C GLU A 561 -5.37 11.63 21.62
N ILE A 562 -5.67 10.63 20.79
CA ILE A 562 -6.58 9.53 21.11
C ILE A 562 -5.77 8.33 21.61
N ASP A 563 -6.19 7.79 22.76
CA ASP A 563 -5.57 6.58 23.32
C ASP A 563 -5.72 5.37 22.39
N SER A 564 -4.64 4.59 22.25
CA SER A 564 -4.59 3.41 21.38
C SER A 564 -5.70 2.39 21.67
N LYS A 565 -6.12 2.24 22.93
CA LYS A 565 -7.19 1.30 23.31
C LYS A 565 -8.54 1.79 22.80
N GLN A 566 -8.75 3.10 22.66
CA GLN A 566 -9.98 3.64 22.06
C GLN A 566 -10.03 3.39 20.57
N HIS A 567 -8.90 3.51 19.86
CA HIS A 567 -8.83 3.09 18.46
C HIS A 567 -9.20 1.61 18.28
N VAL A 568 -8.68 0.72 19.15
CA VAL A 568 -8.98 -0.72 19.10
C VAL A 568 -10.45 -0.99 19.42
N ARG A 569 -11.03 -0.31 20.42
CA ARG A 569 -12.46 -0.44 20.75
C ARG A 569 -13.35 0.02 19.61
N MET A 570 -13.00 1.11 18.93
CA MET A 570 -13.74 1.58 17.75
C MET A 570 -13.68 0.54 16.64
N GLN A 571 -12.48 0.00 16.34
CA GLN A 571 -12.33 -1.08 15.37
C GLN A 571 -13.23 -2.29 15.72
N ALA A 572 -13.22 -2.70 16.98
CA ALA A 572 -14.02 -3.83 17.45
C ALA A 572 -15.53 -3.57 17.33
N ALA A 573 -16.00 -2.35 17.62
CA ALA A 573 -17.41 -1.98 17.47
C ALA A 573 -17.91 -2.19 16.04
N PHE A 574 -17.13 -1.78 15.05
CA PHE A 574 -17.42 -2.08 13.64
C PHE A 574 -17.26 -3.56 13.30
N GLN A 575 -16.24 -4.24 13.84
CA GLN A 575 -15.97 -5.64 13.52
C GLN A 575 -17.15 -6.57 13.85
N LYS A 576 -17.88 -6.27 14.94
CA LYS A 576 -19.09 -7.01 15.35
C LYS A 576 -20.16 -7.05 14.26
N HIS A 577 -20.24 -5.99 13.45
CA HIS A 577 -21.32 -5.75 12.50
C HIS A 577 -20.83 -5.67 11.04
N VAL A 578 -19.72 -6.35 10.73
CA VAL A 578 -19.28 -6.56 9.34
C VAL A 578 -19.07 -8.03 9.03
N ASP A 579 -19.37 -8.43 7.79
CA ASP A 579 -19.20 -9.81 7.33
C ASP A 579 -17.73 -10.15 7.07
N SER A 580 -17.00 -9.23 6.42
CA SER A 580 -15.55 -9.32 6.17
C SER A 580 -14.76 -8.78 7.38
N ALA A 581 -13.78 -7.90 7.20
CA ALA A 581 -13.03 -7.29 8.30
C ALA A 581 -13.00 -5.76 8.21
N VAL A 582 -12.26 -5.16 9.14
CA VAL A 582 -12.09 -3.73 9.32
C VAL A 582 -10.62 -3.38 9.08
N SER A 583 -10.36 -2.48 8.13
CA SER A 583 -9.09 -1.78 8.05
C SER A 583 -9.13 -0.59 8.99
N LYS A 584 -8.24 -0.58 9.98
CA LYS A 584 -8.03 0.54 10.89
C LYS A 584 -6.56 0.60 11.25
N THR A 585 -5.98 1.80 11.19
CA THR A 585 -4.66 2.04 11.78
C THR A 585 -4.81 2.38 13.26
N ILE A 586 -4.16 1.62 14.14
CA ILE A 586 -4.05 1.98 15.55
C ILE A 586 -2.83 2.89 15.68
N ASN A 587 -3.04 4.20 15.71
CA ASN A 587 -1.96 5.17 15.87
C ASN A 587 -1.52 5.21 17.34
N LEU A 588 -0.21 5.31 17.56
CA LEU A 588 0.41 5.47 18.87
C LEU A 588 1.39 6.65 18.83
N PRO A 589 1.54 7.40 19.93
CA PRO A 589 2.53 8.47 20.02
C PRO A 589 3.95 7.92 19.95
N ASN A 590 4.92 8.76 19.59
CA ASN A 590 6.33 8.37 19.51
C ASN A 590 6.87 7.78 20.84
N THR A 591 6.34 8.26 21.96
CA THR A 591 6.66 7.83 23.32
C THR A 591 6.09 6.46 23.71
N ALA A 592 5.22 5.86 22.89
CA ALA A 592 4.67 4.53 23.16
C ALA A 592 5.79 3.48 23.25
N SER A 593 5.61 2.52 24.15
CA SER A 593 6.50 1.39 24.39
C SER A 593 6.10 0.16 23.57
N VAL A 594 6.97 -0.85 23.53
CA VAL A 594 6.64 -2.17 22.96
C VAL A 594 5.45 -2.81 23.69
N ARG A 595 5.35 -2.60 25.01
CA ARG A 595 4.25 -3.11 25.81
C ARG A 595 2.90 -2.53 25.38
N ASP A 596 2.86 -1.27 24.93
CA ASP A 596 1.62 -0.67 24.43
C ASP A 596 1.15 -1.35 23.14
N ILE A 597 2.09 -1.82 22.30
CA ILE A 597 1.80 -2.64 21.12
C ILE A 597 1.24 -4.01 21.53
N GLU A 598 1.89 -4.69 22.49
CA GLU A 598 1.42 -5.97 23.04
C GLU A 598 -0.02 -5.84 23.60
N GLU A 599 -0.29 -4.78 24.38
CA GLU A 599 -1.61 -4.51 24.95
C GLU A 599 -2.66 -4.24 23.87
N ALA A 600 -2.33 -3.49 22.82
CA ALA A 600 -3.22 -3.25 21.69
C ALA A 600 -3.56 -4.55 20.93
N TYR A 601 -2.56 -5.39 20.68
CA TYR A 601 -2.75 -6.71 20.05
C TYR A 601 -3.61 -7.65 20.88
N MET A 602 -3.33 -7.75 22.18
CA MET A 602 -4.13 -8.57 23.10
C MET A 602 -5.58 -8.08 23.16
N LEU A 603 -5.79 -6.76 23.26
CA LEU A 603 -7.13 -6.17 23.31
C LEU A 603 -7.90 -6.44 22.00
N ALA A 604 -7.25 -6.31 20.84
CA ALA A 604 -7.90 -6.60 19.56
C ALA A 604 -8.33 -8.07 19.45
N TYR A 605 -7.48 -8.99 19.90
CA TYR A 605 -7.84 -10.41 19.98
C TYR A 605 -9.03 -10.65 20.91
N GLU A 606 -9.01 -10.06 22.11
CA GLU A 606 -10.06 -10.20 23.12
C GLU A 606 -11.41 -9.68 22.66
N LEU A 607 -11.41 -8.59 21.90
CA LEU A 607 -12.62 -7.98 21.36
C LEU A 607 -13.09 -8.61 20.04
N GLY A 608 -12.42 -9.66 19.55
CA GLY A 608 -12.84 -10.40 18.37
C GLY A 608 -12.54 -9.71 17.04
N CYS A 609 -11.51 -8.86 16.99
CA CYS A 609 -10.99 -8.34 15.73
C CYS A 609 -10.50 -9.48 14.82
N LYS A 610 -10.61 -9.32 13.48
CA LYS A 610 -10.05 -10.30 12.52
C LYS A 610 -8.59 -10.02 12.15
N GLY A 611 -8.11 -8.81 12.42
CA GLY A 611 -6.71 -8.45 12.33
C GLY A 611 -6.47 -7.11 13.03
N ILE A 612 -5.22 -6.68 13.09
CA ILE A 612 -4.83 -5.38 13.67
C ILE A 612 -3.54 -4.88 13.03
N THR A 613 -3.51 -3.57 12.77
CA THR A 613 -2.33 -2.82 12.30
C THR A 613 -2.05 -1.70 13.28
N VAL A 614 -0.81 -1.61 13.74
CA VAL A 614 -0.33 -0.55 14.63
C VAL A 614 0.63 0.35 13.90
N PHE A 615 0.65 1.62 14.28
CA PHE A 615 1.57 2.58 13.73
C PHE A 615 2.01 3.56 14.82
N ARG A 616 3.30 3.54 15.15
CA ARG A 616 3.87 4.45 16.15
C ARG A 616 4.47 5.65 15.42
N ASP A 617 4.16 6.86 15.88
CA ASP A 617 4.79 8.07 15.30
C ASP A 617 6.31 7.94 15.33
N GLY A 618 6.97 8.28 14.23
CA GLY A 618 8.41 8.09 14.03
C GLY A 618 8.91 6.65 13.81
N SER A 619 8.04 5.65 13.59
CA SER A 619 8.46 4.28 13.21
C SER A 619 8.80 4.11 11.72
N LYS A 620 8.48 5.08 10.88
CA LYS A 620 8.82 5.14 9.44
C LYS A 620 9.19 6.58 9.07
N ASP A 621 9.86 6.78 7.94
CA ASP A 621 10.18 8.14 7.44
C ASP A 621 8.89 8.94 7.19
N PRO A 622 8.77 10.20 7.70
CA PRO A 622 7.61 11.10 7.52
C PRO A 622 7.06 11.20 6.10
N ALA A 623 7.90 11.04 5.06
CA ALA A 623 7.47 11.05 3.66
C ALA A 623 6.42 9.97 3.33
N LEU A 624 6.41 8.87 4.10
CA LEU A 624 5.45 7.77 3.98
C LEU A 624 4.25 7.91 4.95
N GLN A 625 4.26 8.90 5.85
CA GLN A 625 3.36 9.01 7.01
C GLN A 625 2.22 10.02 6.82
N VAL A 626 1.72 10.24 5.59
CA VAL A 626 0.72 11.28 5.26
C VAL A 626 1.34 12.65 4.98
N GLY A 627 2.23 12.78 3.99
CA GLY A 627 2.53 14.07 3.33
C GLY A 627 2.89 15.26 4.24
N LEU A 628 3.30 14.98 5.47
CA LEU A 628 3.54 15.92 6.56
C LEU A 628 5.01 15.74 6.95
N SER A 629 5.89 16.47 6.25
CA SER A 629 7.24 16.64 6.73
C SER A 629 7.21 17.55 7.97
N LYS A 630 7.68 17.06 9.12
CA LYS A 630 7.92 17.92 10.29
C LYS A 630 8.86 19.07 9.91
N ASN A 631 8.52 20.27 10.37
CA ASN A 631 9.47 21.38 10.47
C ASN A 631 10.52 21.00 11.52
N ASN A 632 11.64 20.42 11.07
CA ASN A 632 12.86 20.49 11.85
C ASN A 632 13.56 21.79 11.47
N ASP A 633 13.39 22.78 12.33
CA ASP A 633 14.08 24.07 12.31
C ASP A 633 15.52 23.91 12.86
N ASP A 634 16.22 22.86 12.42
CA ASP A 634 17.65 22.69 12.62
C ASP A 634 18.33 23.09 11.32
N GLY A 635 18.82 24.33 11.29
CA GLY A 635 19.57 25.00 10.22
C GLY A 635 20.22 24.10 9.18
N LYS A 636 19.42 23.64 8.22
CA LYS A 636 19.88 23.03 6.99
C LYS A 636 19.62 24.01 5.87
N GLU A 637 20.72 24.56 5.36
CA GLU A 637 20.79 25.41 4.20
C GLU A 637 19.89 24.89 3.07
N GLU A 638 19.21 25.82 2.40
CA GLU A 638 18.36 25.58 1.24
C GLU A 638 19.07 24.67 0.23
N ILE A 639 18.54 23.45 0.06
CA ILE A 639 18.87 22.65 -1.11
C ILE A 639 18.12 23.29 -2.28
N GLN A 640 18.76 24.27 -2.90
CA GLN A 640 18.45 24.62 -4.28
C GLN A 640 18.54 23.32 -5.10
N LEU A 641 17.46 22.99 -5.80
CA LEU A 641 17.51 22.05 -6.92
C LEU A 641 18.44 22.67 -7.97
N VAL A 642 19.75 22.49 -7.79
CA VAL A 642 20.73 22.83 -8.79
C VAL A 642 20.46 21.91 -9.95
N ASN A 643 19.96 22.48 -11.05
CA ASN A 643 19.95 21.82 -12.33
C ASN A 643 21.42 21.50 -12.64
N VAL A 644 21.87 20.28 -12.38
CA VAL A 644 23.28 19.89 -12.46
C VAL A 644 23.65 19.78 -13.94
N GLN A 645 23.81 20.92 -14.59
CA GLN A 645 24.46 20.99 -15.89
C GLN A 645 25.94 20.67 -15.68
N SER A 646 26.47 19.74 -16.47
CA SER A 646 27.89 19.41 -16.45
C SER A 646 28.70 20.68 -16.72
N ARG A 647 29.64 21.03 -15.84
CA ARG A 647 30.53 22.19 -16.06
C ARG A 647 31.25 22.06 -17.40
N ASN A 648 31.43 23.17 -18.12
CA ASN A 648 32.22 23.15 -19.35
C ASN A 648 33.70 22.97 -19.00
N ARG A 649 34.38 22.15 -19.81
CA ARG A 649 35.84 21.97 -19.77
C ARG A 649 36.51 23.17 -20.45
N GLU A 650 37.67 23.59 -19.95
CA GLU A 650 38.53 24.57 -20.62
C GLU A 650 39.21 23.99 -21.87
N ASP A 651 39.55 24.86 -22.83
CA ASP A 651 40.13 24.44 -24.11
C ASP A 651 41.46 23.69 -23.92
N VAL A 652 42.24 24.08 -22.90
CA VAL A 652 43.50 23.44 -22.51
C VAL A 652 43.35 22.85 -21.11
N VAL A 653 43.73 21.59 -20.95
CA VAL A 653 43.71 20.86 -19.67
C VAL A 653 45.00 20.05 -19.55
N GLU A 654 45.49 19.87 -18.33
CA GLU A 654 46.63 18.99 -18.06
C GLU A 654 46.13 17.58 -17.71
N GLY A 655 46.81 16.55 -18.23
CA GLY A 655 46.39 15.18 -18.01
C GLY A 655 47.52 14.18 -18.00
N LYS A 656 47.30 13.07 -17.31
CA LYS A 656 48.25 11.95 -17.20
C LYS A 656 47.62 10.68 -17.75
N THR A 657 48.38 9.96 -18.57
CA THR A 657 47.92 8.71 -19.19
C THR A 657 48.58 7.50 -18.52
N PHE A 658 47.75 6.59 -18.02
CA PHE A 658 48.15 5.35 -17.37
C PHE A 658 47.88 4.16 -18.28
N LYS A 659 48.89 3.30 -18.47
CA LYS A 659 48.75 2.06 -19.23
C LYS A 659 48.47 0.89 -18.30
N VAL A 660 47.33 0.22 -18.49
CA VAL A 660 46.89 -0.95 -17.73
C VAL A 660 46.65 -2.12 -18.68
N ARG A 661 47.20 -3.29 -18.37
CA ARG A 661 46.91 -4.54 -19.09
C ARG A 661 45.60 -5.13 -18.57
N THR A 662 44.67 -5.39 -19.48
CA THR A 662 43.37 -6.03 -19.24
C THR A 662 43.24 -7.27 -20.12
N GLU A 663 42.21 -8.10 -19.92
CA GLU A 663 41.96 -9.27 -20.77
C GLU A 663 41.67 -8.86 -22.23
N GLN A 664 41.10 -7.66 -22.44
CA GLN A 664 40.73 -7.18 -23.77
C GLN A 664 41.84 -6.36 -24.46
N GLY A 665 43.01 -6.23 -23.84
CA GLY A 665 44.17 -5.51 -24.40
C GLY A 665 44.80 -4.50 -23.44
N SER A 666 45.70 -3.67 -23.97
CA SER A 666 46.28 -2.55 -23.20
C SER A 666 45.28 -1.39 -23.17
N LEU A 667 44.68 -1.15 -22.00
CA LEU A 667 43.86 0.01 -21.72
C LEU A 667 44.76 1.19 -21.35
N PHE A 668 44.55 2.33 -22.01
CA PHE A 668 45.13 3.61 -21.67
C PHE A 668 44.03 4.44 -21.01
N VAL A 669 44.25 4.81 -19.75
CA VAL A 669 43.36 5.65 -18.94
C VAL A 669 44.02 7.01 -18.82
N THR A 670 43.50 8.01 -19.51
CA THR A 670 43.97 9.40 -19.43
C THR A 670 43.04 10.16 -18.51
N ILE A 671 43.55 10.66 -17.40
CA ILE A 671 42.82 11.51 -16.46
C ILE A 671 43.27 12.95 -16.69
N ASN A 672 42.34 13.80 -17.10
CA ASN A 672 42.54 15.24 -17.29
C ASN A 672 41.90 16.01 -16.14
N GLU A 673 42.57 17.06 -15.71
CA GLU A 673 42.11 17.94 -14.63
C GLU A 673 42.26 19.41 -15.03
N ASP A 674 41.45 20.23 -14.37
CA ASP A 674 41.57 21.69 -14.35
C ASP A 674 41.72 22.18 -12.91
N ASP A 675 41.73 23.50 -12.72
CA ASP A 675 41.86 24.17 -11.42
C ASP A 675 40.79 23.76 -10.39
N LYS A 676 39.71 23.10 -10.83
CA LYS A 676 38.58 22.66 -10.02
C LYS A 676 38.52 21.13 -9.88
N GLY A 677 39.53 20.39 -10.35
CA GLY A 677 39.67 18.95 -10.21
C GLY A 677 39.43 18.15 -11.50
N ILE A 678 39.21 16.83 -11.37
CA ILE A 678 39.05 15.95 -12.54
C ILE A 678 37.85 16.41 -13.40
N VAL A 679 38.13 16.58 -14.69
CA VAL A 679 37.16 17.11 -15.66
C VAL A 679 36.86 16.11 -16.78
N GLU A 680 37.77 15.19 -17.06
CA GLU A 680 37.61 14.24 -18.17
C GLU A 680 38.46 12.99 -17.97
N ILE A 681 37.91 11.84 -18.34
CA ILE A 681 38.63 10.56 -18.41
C ILE A 681 38.50 10.00 -19.82
N PHE A 682 39.61 9.93 -20.55
CA PHE A 682 39.68 9.24 -21.83
C PHE A 682 40.16 7.81 -21.66
N LEU A 683 39.49 6.91 -22.36
CA LEU A 683 39.78 5.49 -22.33
C LEU A 683 40.05 5.02 -23.75
N ASN A 684 41.20 4.40 -23.96
CA ASN A 684 41.55 3.84 -25.26
C ASN A 684 42.12 2.43 -25.07
N VAL A 685 41.57 1.44 -25.76
CA VAL A 685 42.07 0.06 -25.71
C VAL A 685 42.81 -0.25 -27.01
N GLY A 686 44.11 -0.52 -26.90
CA GLY A 686 44.95 -0.80 -28.07
C GLY A 686 44.62 -2.15 -28.71
N LYS A 687 44.33 -2.15 -30.01
CA LYS A 687 44.06 -3.35 -30.85
C LYS A 687 42.86 -4.20 -30.39
N SER A 688 41.86 -3.60 -29.72
CA SER A 688 40.59 -4.26 -29.42
C SER A 688 39.62 -4.16 -30.60
N GLY A 689 38.81 -5.20 -30.85
CA GLY A 689 37.75 -5.16 -31.88
C GLY A 689 36.74 -4.02 -31.67
N SER A 690 35.92 -3.74 -32.69
CA SER A 690 35.01 -2.59 -32.73
C SER A 690 34.05 -2.47 -31.54
N TYR A 691 33.56 -3.60 -31.02
CA TYR A 691 32.63 -3.65 -29.89
C TYR A 691 33.26 -3.14 -28.57
N THR A 692 34.43 -3.66 -28.21
CA THR A 692 35.11 -3.29 -26.96
C THR A 692 35.57 -1.83 -26.99
N ALA A 693 36.02 -1.35 -28.15
CA ALA A 693 36.39 0.05 -28.33
C ALA A 693 35.18 0.97 -28.09
N GLY A 694 34.03 0.67 -28.69
CA GLY A 694 32.81 1.47 -28.55
C GLY A 694 32.27 1.52 -27.11
N TYR A 695 32.24 0.38 -26.40
CA TYR A 695 31.79 0.34 -25.00
C TYR A 695 32.76 1.09 -24.06
N THR A 696 34.06 0.95 -24.30
CA THR A 696 35.08 1.64 -23.51
C THR A 696 35.02 3.16 -23.71
N GLU A 697 34.79 3.62 -24.94
CA GLU A 697 34.56 5.03 -25.22
C GLU A 697 33.30 5.56 -24.54
N ALA A 698 32.20 4.80 -24.58
CA ALA A 698 30.94 5.16 -23.93
C ALA A 698 31.11 5.33 -22.41
N ILE A 699 31.84 4.42 -21.75
CA ILE A 699 32.16 4.55 -20.32
C ILE A 699 32.95 5.84 -20.06
N GLY A 700 34.00 6.12 -20.84
CA GLY A 700 34.83 7.31 -20.64
C GLY A 700 34.01 8.60 -20.75
N ARG A 701 33.10 8.67 -21.72
CA ARG A 701 32.18 9.81 -21.90
C ARG A 701 31.22 9.96 -20.72
N LEU A 702 30.61 8.87 -20.27
CA LEU A 702 29.68 8.89 -19.13
C LEU A 702 30.37 9.29 -17.82
N LEU A 703 31.57 8.77 -17.57
CA LEU A 703 32.38 9.16 -16.42
C LEU A 703 32.78 10.63 -16.46
N SER A 704 33.15 11.13 -17.63
CA SER A 704 33.48 12.54 -17.81
C SER A 704 32.28 13.44 -17.55
N VAL A 705 31.08 13.06 -17.99
CA VAL A 705 29.83 13.78 -17.66
C VAL A 705 29.55 13.73 -16.16
N ALA A 706 29.64 12.55 -15.54
CA ALA A 706 29.42 12.36 -14.11
C ALA A 706 30.33 13.27 -13.27
N LEU A 707 31.63 13.29 -13.57
CA LEU A 707 32.61 14.11 -12.86
C LEU A 707 32.36 15.61 -13.07
N ARG A 708 32.00 16.04 -14.29
CA ARG A 708 31.64 17.45 -14.56
C ARG A 708 30.31 17.87 -13.97
N SER A 709 29.44 16.91 -13.67
CA SER A 709 28.19 17.08 -12.93
C SER A 709 28.40 16.99 -11.40
N GLY A 710 29.63 17.05 -10.91
CA GLY A 710 29.90 17.12 -9.47
C GLY A 710 29.79 15.79 -8.73
N ILE A 711 29.69 14.66 -9.43
CA ILE A 711 29.85 13.33 -8.81
C ILE A 711 31.31 13.18 -8.42
N SER A 712 31.58 12.83 -7.16
CA SER A 712 32.94 12.68 -6.68
C SER A 712 33.65 11.48 -7.33
N ALA A 713 34.93 11.65 -7.64
CA ALA A 713 35.74 10.59 -8.22
C ALA A 713 35.82 9.34 -7.31
N LYS A 714 35.74 9.53 -5.98
CA LYS A 714 35.64 8.42 -5.02
C LYS A 714 34.35 7.60 -5.20
N SER A 715 33.21 8.27 -5.40
CA SER A 715 31.94 7.59 -5.69
C SER A 715 32.04 6.78 -6.99
N VAL A 716 32.71 7.31 -8.02
CA VAL A 716 32.99 6.56 -9.26
C VAL A 716 33.84 5.32 -8.99
N VAL A 717 34.89 5.43 -8.18
CA VAL A 717 35.73 4.27 -7.78
C VAL A 717 34.86 3.20 -7.11
N ASP A 718 34.05 3.57 -6.13
CA ASP A 718 33.22 2.63 -5.35
C ASP A 718 32.22 1.87 -6.24
N GLN A 719 31.72 2.49 -7.31
CA GLN A 719 30.78 1.86 -8.25
C GLN A 719 31.46 0.93 -9.25
N LEU A 720 32.70 1.20 -9.64
CA LEU A 720 33.39 0.45 -10.71
C LEU A 720 34.34 -0.63 -10.19
N LYS A 721 34.86 -0.49 -8.97
CA LYS A 721 35.83 -1.41 -8.38
C LYS A 721 35.20 -2.79 -8.14
N GLY A 722 35.90 -3.84 -8.57
CA GLY A 722 35.47 -5.23 -8.37
C GLY A 722 34.49 -5.77 -9.42
N ILE A 723 34.09 -5.00 -10.44
CA ILE A 723 33.34 -5.53 -11.58
C ILE A 723 34.19 -6.58 -12.31
N ARG A 724 33.66 -7.80 -12.50
CA ARG A 724 34.42 -8.95 -13.03
C ARG A 724 33.92 -9.42 -14.38
N VAL A 725 34.86 -9.85 -15.21
CA VAL A 725 34.63 -10.64 -16.43
C VAL A 725 35.31 -12.01 -16.28
N SER A 726 35.14 -12.89 -17.26
CA SER A 726 35.45 -14.32 -17.15
C SER A 726 36.93 -14.63 -16.89
N THR A 727 37.87 -13.74 -17.23
CA THR A 727 39.30 -13.99 -17.00
C THR A 727 40.03 -12.78 -16.39
N PRO A 728 40.37 -12.79 -15.09
CA PRO A 728 41.16 -11.71 -14.50
C PRO A 728 42.58 -11.69 -15.08
N THR A 729 43.13 -10.49 -15.24
CA THR A 729 44.49 -10.27 -15.73
C THR A 729 45.38 -9.72 -14.62
N ILE A 730 46.54 -10.33 -14.40
CA ILE A 730 47.54 -9.77 -13.47
C ILE A 730 48.34 -8.70 -14.21
N ASN A 731 48.39 -7.51 -13.65
CA ASN A 731 49.15 -6.39 -14.17
C ASN A 731 49.96 -5.73 -13.04
N LYS A 732 51.30 -5.82 -13.12
CA LYS A 732 52.24 -5.26 -12.13
C LYS A 732 51.85 -5.60 -10.67
N GLY A 733 51.59 -6.89 -10.39
CA GLY A 733 51.22 -7.36 -9.06
C GLY A 733 49.76 -7.15 -8.64
N MET A 734 48.94 -6.43 -9.43
CA MET A 734 47.50 -6.27 -9.17
C MET A 734 46.66 -7.16 -10.06
N ILE A 735 45.64 -7.80 -9.48
CA ILE A 735 44.61 -8.51 -10.22
C ILE A 735 43.64 -7.46 -10.79
N ILE A 736 43.49 -7.42 -12.11
CA ILE A 736 42.52 -6.57 -12.81
C ILE A 736 41.39 -7.46 -13.30
N TYR A 737 40.18 -7.20 -12.82
CA TYR A 737 39.02 -8.04 -13.08
C TYR A 737 38.27 -7.69 -14.36
N SER A 738 38.36 -6.45 -14.84
CA SER A 738 37.69 -5.94 -16.05
C SER A 738 38.21 -4.54 -16.43
N VAL A 739 37.75 -3.97 -17.56
CA VAL A 739 38.01 -2.55 -17.92
C VAL A 739 37.45 -1.57 -16.86
N PRO A 740 36.19 -1.69 -16.40
CA PRO A 740 35.68 -0.90 -15.25
C PRO A 740 36.55 -0.97 -14.00
N ASP A 741 36.95 -2.18 -13.60
CA ASP A 741 37.80 -2.38 -12.41
C ASP A 741 39.21 -1.79 -12.60
N ALA A 742 39.74 -1.83 -13.83
CA ALA A 742 40.99 -1.16 -14.18
C ALA A 742 40.90 0.37 -14.01
N ILE A 743 39.79 0.98 -14.46
CA ILE A 743 39.55 2.42 -14.34
C ILE A 743 39.46 2.81 -12.86
N ALA A 744 38.71 2.05 -12.07
CA ALA A 744 38.55 2.28 -10.64
C ALA A 744 39.90 2.28 -9.92
N LYS A 745 40.76 1.28 -10.18
CA LYS A 745 42.07 1.16 -9.54
C LYS A 745 43.04 2.25 -9.96
N VAL A 746 43.00 2.68 -11.23
CA VAL A 746 43.80 3.82 -11.69
C VAL A 746 43.33 5.11 -11.03
N LEU A 747 42.02 5.34 -11.00
CA LEU A 747 41.43 6.55 -10.41
C LEU A 747 41.65 6.58 -8.89
N GLU A 748 41.50 5.46 -8.20
CA GLU A 748 41.79 5.33 -6.76
C GLU A 748 43.25 5.66 -6.46
N ASN A 749 44.19 5.07 -7.21
CA ASN A 749 45.62 5.34 -7.02
C ASN A 749 45.96 6.81 -7.33
N TYR A 750 45.37 7.36 -8.39
CA TYR A 750 45.52 8.78 -8.76
C TYR A 750 45.07 9.72 -7.64
N LEU A 751 43.99 9.37 -6.93
CA LEU A 751 43.47 10.15 -5.80
C LEU A 751 44.32 9.98 -4.53
N THR A 752 44.88 8.79 -4.26
CA THR A 752 45.59 8.53 -2.99
C THR A 752 47.07 8.90 -3.02
N ASN A 753 47.78 8.69 -4.12
CA ASN A 753 49.26 8.80 -4.15
C ASN A 753 49.76 10.12 -4.77
N GLY A 754 48.85 11.02 -5.13
CA GLY A 754 49.18 12.33 -5.69
C GLY A 754 49.65 12.28 -7.15
N LYS A 755 49.59 13.43 -7.82
CA LYS A 755 49.73 13.52 -9.29
C LYS A 755 51.11 13.02 -9.78
N ASP A 756 52.19 13.12 -9.00
CA ASP A 756 53.56 12.96 -9.51
C ASP A 756 54.22 11.59 -9.29
N GLN A 757 53.62 10.68 -8.52
CA GLN A 757 54.14 9.32 -8.38
C GLN A 757 53.03 8.28 -8.27
N VAL A 758 52.69 7.66 -9.40
CA VAL A 758 51.91 6.42 -9.40
C VAL A 758 52.89 5.27 -9.20
N VAL A 759 53.23 4.98 -7.95
CA VAL A 759 53.97 3.77 -7.58
C VAL A 759 53.00 2.60 -7.60
N MET A 760 52.98 1.87 -8.71
CA MET A 760 52.40 0.54 -8.76
C MET A 760 53.50 -0.42 -8.30
N PHE A 761 53.66 -0.56 -6.97
CA PHE A 761 54.62 -1.40 -6.22
C PHE A 761 55.93 -1.79 -6.94
N ASP A 762 57.04 -1.20 -6.51
CA ASP A 762 58.38 -1.59 -6.95
C ASP A 762 58.88 -2.85 -6.21
N ASN A 763 59.61 -3.71 -6.92
CA ASN A 763 60.20 -4.95 -6.41
C ASN A 763 61.43 -4.65 -5.54
N GLN A 764 61.35 -4.76 -4.21
CA GLN A 764 62.56 -4.94 -3.38
C GLN A 764 62.35 -6.00 -2.27
N LYS A 765 63.13 -7.09 -2.40
CA LYS A 765 63.45 -8.05 -1.34
C LYS A 765 64.45 -7.41 -0.35
N GLU A 766 64.52 -8.00 0.85
CA GLU A 766 65.52 -7.81 1.94
C GLU A 766 65.12 -6.88 3.10
N ASN A 767 64.54 -7.45 4.17
CA ASN A 767 65.31 -7.90 5.34
C ASN A 767 64.37 -8.39 6.46
N LEU A 768 64.45 -9.70 6.75
CA LEU A 768 63.91 -10.35 7.93
C LEU A 768 64.95 -10.27 9.06
N GLY A 769 64.61 -9.58 10.16
CA GLY A 769 65.33 -9.61 11.43
C GLY A 769 64.40 -10.04 12.56
N LYS A 770 64.75 -11.17 13.20
CA LYS A 770 64.11 -11.88 14.33
C LYS A 770 63.99 -10.97 15.59
N VAL A 771 63.08 -11.11 16.57
CA VAL A 771 62.89 -12.19 17.57
C VAL A 771 61.65 -11.84 18.44
N GLU A 772 60.89 -12.89 18.83
CA GLU A 772 60.08 -13.22 20.06
C GLU A 772 59.78 -12.11 21.12
N ASP A 773 58.74 -12.15 21.95
CA ASP A 773 57.42 -12.80 22.10
C ASP A 773 56.87 -12.15 23.40
N GLU A 774 55.68 -11.54 23.46
CA GLU A 774 54.96 -11.28 24.73
C GLU A 774 53.54 -10.71 24.54
N ASN A 775 52.61 -11.27 25.32
CA ASN A 775 51.24 -10.82 25.65
C ASN A 775 50.06 -11.16 24.72
N LYS A 776 49.42 -12.31 25.04
CA LYS A 776 48.04 -12.67 24.67
C LYS A 776 47.01 -12.01 25.60
N LYS A 777 46.08 -11.22 25.04
CA LYS A 777 44.61 -11.39 25.16
C LYS A 777 43.80 -10.36 24.36
N ASP A 778 42.79 -10.89 23.65
CA ASP A 778 41.51 -10.35 23.16
C ASP A 778 41.43 -9.06 22.32
N TYR A 779 41.00 -9.19 21.06
CA TYR A 779 39.70 -8.72 20.52
C TYR A 779 39.53 -9.15 19.03
N THR A 780 38.54 -10.02 18.78
CA THR A 780 37.53 -10.01 17.67
C THR A 780 37.83 -10.24 16.17
N LYS A 781 36.99 -11.14 15.61
CA LYS A 781 36.36 -11.22 14.26
C LYS A 781 37.10 -11.87 13.08
N GLU A 782 36.62 -13.09 12.79
CA GLU A 782 36.23 -13.67 11.50
C GLU A 782 36.52 -12.87 10.22
N ASN A 783 37.25 -13.51 9.30
CA ASN A 783 37.04 -13.45 7.85
C ASN A 783 37.64 -14.71 7.21
N THR A 784 36.86 -15.79 7.15
CA THR A 784 37.15 -16.93 6.27
C THR A 784 35.87 -17.39 5.60
N ALA A 785 35.56 -16.74 4.47
CA ALA A 785 34.76 -17.32 3.41
C ALA A 785 35.19 -16.68 2.08
N GLY A 786 35.59 -17.52 1.13
CA GLY A 786 35.65 -17.20 -0.29
C GLY A 786 37.01 -16.77 -0.81
N ASP A 787 37.83 -17.73 -1.24
CA ASP A 787 38.64 -17.63 -2.46
C ASP A 787 39.35 -18.98 -2.68
N LEU A 788 38.66 -19.93 -3.32
CA LEU A 788 39.26 -21.11 -3.94
C LEU A 788 38.94 -21.05 -5.44
N LEU A 789 39.97 -21.02 -6.28
CA LEU A 789 39.82 -21.12 -7.74
C LEU A 789 39.49 -22.57 -8.12
N GLU A 790 38.47 -22.76 -8.96
CA GLU A 790 38.13 -24.06 -9.55
C GLU A 790 39.06 -24.42 -10.72
N CYS A 791 39.46 -25.69 -10.79
CA CYS A 791 40.21 -26.23 -11.92
C CYS A 791 39.37 -26.18 -13.20
N PRO A 792 39.86 -25.58 -14.30
CA PRO A 792 39.09 -25.44 -15.53
C PRO A 792 38.78 -26.77 -16.23
N ASP A 793 39.53 -27.83 -15.91
CA ASP A 793 39.37 -29.14 -16.53
C ASP A 793 38.48 -30.09 -15.72
N CYS A 794 38.46 -29.97 -14.38
CA CYS A 794 37.72 -30.92 -13.53
C CYS A 794 36.95 -30.31 -12.36
N HIS A 795 36.96 -28.98 -12.24
CA HIS A 795 36.33 -28.20 -11.16
C HIS A 795 36.81 -28.52 -9.74
N GLY A 796 37.88 -29.31 -9.59
CA GLY A 796 38.53 -29.54 -8.31
C GLY A 796 39.36 -28.35 -7.82
N ASP A 797 39.70 -28.33 -6.53
CA ASP A 797 40.46 -27.25 -5.92
C ASP A 797 41.84 -27.07 -6.55
N LEU A 798 42.19 -25.82 -6.85
CA LEU A 798 43.52 -25.43 -7.31
C LEU A 798 44.40 -24.98 -6.14
N ILE A 799 45.63 -25.47 -6.14
CA ILE A 799 46.67 -25.08 -5.17
C ILE A 799 47.84 -24.41 -5.88
N TYR A 800 48.44 -23.43 -5.20
CA TYR A 800 49.60 -22.72 -5.70
C TYR A 800 50.88 -23.30 -5.11
N ALA A 801 51.81 -23.77 -5.94
CA ALA A 801 53.11 -24.27 -5.50
C ALA A 801 54.19 -24.00 -6.56
N GLU A 802 55.38 -23.60 -6.12
CA GLU A 802 56.57 -23.43 -6.96
C GLU A 802 56.39 -22.54 -8.21
N GLY A 803 55.52 -21.53 -8.12
CA GLY A 803 55.24 -20.60 -9.24
C GLY A 803 54.25 -21.12 -10.28
N CYS A 804 53.63 -22.27 -10.03
CA CYS A 804 52.59 -22.85 -10.88
C CYS A 804 51.28 -23.03 -10.10
N VAL A 805 50.15 -22.93 -10.83
CA VAL A 805 48.84 -23.33 -10.33
C VAL A 805 48.61 -24.80 -10.69
N LEU A 806 48.32 -25.64 -9.70
CA LEU A 806 48.21 -27.10 -9.84
C LEU A 806 46.86 -27.61 -9.35
N CYS A 807 46.22 -28.49 -10.10
CA CYS A 807 45.07 -29.28 -9.64
C CYS A 807 45.55 -30.67 -9.20
N LYS A 808 45.36 -31.02 -7.92
CA LYS A 808 45.71 -32.36 -7.43
C LYS A 808 44.80 -33.47 -7.94
N SER A 809 43.59 -33.13 -8.40
CA SER A 809 42.57 -34.10 -8.80
C SER A 809 42.74 -34.61 -10.23
N CYS A 810 43.13 -33.74 -11.17
CA CYS A 810 43.30 -34.13 -12.59
C CYS A 810 44.71 -33.88 -13.15
N GLY A 811 45.61 -33.30 -12.37
CA GLY A 811 46.99 -33.01 -12.80
C GLY A 811 47.14 -31.75 -13.66
N TYR A 812 46.09 -30.94 -13.82
CA TYR A 812 46.16 -29.65 -14.52
C TYR A 812 47.25 -28.76 -13.90
N SER A 813 48.20 -28.30 -14.71
CA SER A 813 49.27 -27.39 -14.29
C SER A 813 49.38 -26.20 -15.23
N LYS A 814 49.43 -24.99 -14.68
CA LYS A 814 49.72 -23.78 -15.44
C LYS A 814 50.79 -22.96 -14.72
N CYS A 815 52.00 -22.99 -15.26
CA CYS A 815 53.14 -22.22 -14.79
C CYS A 815 53.19 -20.85 -15.49
N GLY A 816 53.56 -19.81 -14.74
CA GLY A 816 53.80 -18.46 -15.24
C GLY A 816 55.28 -18.18 -15.39
#